data_AF-A0A5U4MF47-F1
#
_entry.id   AF-A0A5U4MF47-F1
#
_cell.length_a   1.000
_cell.length_b   1.000
_cell.length_c   1.000
_cell.angle_alpha   90.00
_cell.angle_beta   90.00
_cell.angle_gamma   90.00
#
_symmetry.space_group_name_H-M   'P 1'
#
loop_
_entity.id
_entity.type
_entity.pdbx_description
1 polymer ?
#
loop_
_entity_poly.entity_id
_entity_poly.type
_entity_poly.pdbx_seq_one_letter_code
_entity_poly.pdbx_strand_id
1 'polypeptide(L)'
;MAIYHLSMKIISRKNGYSAVASAAYRSGSLMPDERTGLIHDYTRKSGVAEAVILTPATAPTWCTNRAELWNAVEKAERRKNSQLAREIELAIPRELPQDAARETVLAFVRENFVSQGMIADVAFHHMDKTNPHAHIMLTTRAVGPAGFGGKVRDWNDRTHAETWRASWADHANRALTNAGYQEEIDHRSYERQGLEKTPGIHLGKSACAMETRGIETERGEQNRLINRLNLEIQISRTELRNSGLTEPARRVADLLNIVLPDNATSYTLRDIIEALPKDSNAAWKLTSNAMSMMADMQATRRRWEELNTERKEAMSHAASLKKSSPFSSGFSRIPLMQWAAPEYSSEQDKIQSLSQRMEKLRLHYRKVEKQDIPASQMVFETQWQQWGASGLAALRAQLLKREEELRRREQEDTERRRAERLAEQLRKNDNAVMDSGVLRAVVTGYGEAPMPGNGEMTCYLLLHNRNGEYTLWGNELEKYRSRIFERVDLMRDRSGYICDRSEIGQRPPLQRVYSSATFEQLLTQVCQTWPQHTRNLRQPKTWPESFCLGEDRQPAIPSLAARKVDFTQGRLPPTLMPVMSSVDRENRQLQLLLVMGVDDSLGGVVRLNGTLYPAFAVPSADNSQLVISALTDKGLRYAGYGVAVNHDADSHISPAPELMEFHLKTREAPLFAAVNTPEKQPDHLFRSLGFNRTWDEWRREEDARTHATERRHDRGWSQ
;
A
#
# COMPACT_ATOMS: atom_id res chain seq x y z
N MET A 1 14.21 7.78 18.24
CA MET A 1 13.41 7.18 17.18
C MET A 1 13.84 7.82 15.88
N ALA A 2 14.34 6.96 15.00
CA ALA A 2 14.70 7.33 13.65
C ALA A 2 13.48 7.96 12.97
N ILE A 3 13.70 9.11 12.32
CA ILE A 3 12.67 9.85 11.60
C ILE A 3 12.97 9.79 10.10
N TYR A 4 11.96 9.54 9.29
CA TYR A 4 12.09 9.66 7.85
C TYR A 4 11.91 11.11 7.41
N HIS A 5 12.92 11.68 6.75
CA HIS A 5 12.79 12.90 5.97
C HIS A 5 13.67 12.85 4.73
N LEU A 6 13.06 13.17 3.59
CA LEU A 6 13.78 13.48 2.36
C LEU A 6 12.95 14.48 1.56
N SER A 7 13.50 15.64 1.25
CA SER A 7 12.85 16.65 0.41
C SER A 7 13.72 17.01 -0.78
N MET A 8 13.07 17.40 -1.88
CA MET A 8 13.73 17.75 -3.13
C MET A 8 13.27 19.14 -3.56
N LYS A 9 14.21 20.02 -3.88
CA LYS A 9 13.95 21.41 -4.26
C LYS A 9 14.78 21.79 -5.49
N ILE A 10 14.28 22.70 -6.30
CA ILE A 10 15.04 23.27 -7.42
C ILE A 10 15.56 24.64 -7.03
N ILE A 11 16.88 24.81 -7.14
CA ILE A 11 17.55 26.09 -6.99
C ILE A 11 17.41 26.81 -8.33
N SER A 12 16.55 27.82 -8.37
CA SER A 12 16.20 28.54 -9.60
C SER A 12 16.52 30.02 -9.48
N ARG A 13 17.11 30.56 -10.54
CA ARG A 13 17.40 31.99 -10.65
C ARG A 13 16.14 32.86 -10.62
N LYS A 14 15.00 32.34 -11.11
CA LYS A 14 13.71 33.05 -11.07
C LYS A 14 13.30 33.45 -9.64
N ASN A 15 13.68 32.64 -8.66
CA ASN A 15 13.35 32.83 -7.25
C ASN A 15 14.44 33.61 -6.50
N GLY A 16 15.39 34.21 -7.22
CA GLY A 16 16.49 34.99 -6.64
C GLY A 16 17.65 34.16 -6.09
N TYR A 17 17.66 32.84 -6.29
CA TYR A 17 18.76 31.99 -5.81
C TYR A 17 20.00 32.05 -6.72
N SER A 18 21.17 31.97 -6.10
CA SER A 18 22.47 31.71 -6.74
C SER A 18 22.97 30.32 -6.33
N ALA A 19 23.53 29.57 -7.28
CA ALA A 19 24.16 28.28 -7.01
C ALA A 19 25.42 28.45 -6.16
N VAL A 20 26.20 29.50 -6.39
CA VAL A 20 27.41 29.84 -5.62
C VAL A 20 27.04 30.19 -4.18
N ALA A 21 26.08 31.11 -3.98
CA ALA A 21 25.58 31.44 -2.65
C ALA A 21 25.03 30.21 -1.91
N SER A 22 24.33 29.36 -2.64
CA SER A 22 23.75 28.12 -2.13
C SER A 22 24.81 27.13 -1.64
N ALA A 23 25.85 26.91 -2.43
CA ALA A 23 26.94 26.01 -2.07
C ALA A 23 27.77 26.58 -0.91
N ALA A 24 28.06 27.88 -0.92
CA ALA A 24 28.78 28.56 0.14
C ALA A 24 28.04 28.42 1.48
N TYR A 25 26.73 28.69 1.47
CA TYR A 25 25.88 28.58 2.66
C TYR A 25 25.85 27.16 3.25
N ARG A 26 25.76 26.12 2.42
CA ARG A 26 25.68 24.73 2.89
C ARG A 26 27.01 24.19 3.37
N SER A 27 28.10 24.55 2.70
CA SER A 27 29.45 24.10 3.07
C SER A 27 30.10 24.96 4.16
N GLY A 28 29.49 26.10 4.53
CA GLY A 28 30.10 27.03 5.50
C GLY A 28 31.39 27.67 4.97
N SER A 29 31.45 27.95 3.66
CA SER A 29 32.65 28.45 2.99
C SER A 29 32.50 29.90 2.52
N LEU A 30 33.62 30.50 2.13
CA LEU A 30 33.68 31.78 1.43
C LEU A 30 33.84 31.52 -0.07
N MET A 31 32.91 32.04 -0.88
CA MET A 31 32.95 31.86 -2.34
C MET A 31 32.59 33.17 -3.08
N PRO A 32 33.44 33.63 -4.02
CA PRO A 32 33.08 34.72 -4.92
C PRO A 32 32.13 34.23 -6.02
N ASP A 33 31.03 34.96 -6.26
CA ASP A 33 30.09 34.75 -7.37
C ASP A 33 30.50 35.66 -8.53
N GLU A 34 31.11 35.07 -9.57
CA GLU A 34 31.65 35.78 -10.72
C GLU A 34 30.57 36.50 -11.53
N ARG A 35 29.32 36.01 -11.48
CA ARG A 35 28.20 36.57 -12.24
C ARG A 35 27.67 37.85 -11.59
N THR A 36 27.62 37.90 -10.27
CA THR A 36 27.07 39.04 -9.52
C THR A 36 28.14 39.98 -8.96
N GLY A 37 29.39 39.53 -8.88
CA GLY A 37 30.47 40.25 -8.21
C GLY A 37 30.38 40.22 -6.68
N LEU A 38 29.43 39.49 -6.10
CA LEU A 38 29.26 39.37 -4.66
C LEU A 38 30.18 38.30 -4.08
N ILE A 39 30.63 38.51 -2.84
CA ILE A 39 31.34 37.50 -2.05
C ILE A 39 30.37 36.94 -1.02
N HIS A 40 30.12 35.63 -1.08
CA HIS A 40 29.28 34.92 -0.13
C HIS A 40 30.15 34.29 0.95
N ASP A 41 30.25 34.94 2.11
CA ASP A 41 31.02 34.47 3.26
C ASP A 41 30.12 33.84 4.33
N TYR A 42 30.17 32.51 4.43
CA TYR A 42 29.48 31.73 5.46
C TYR A 42 30.45 30.97 6.38
N THR A 43 31.70 31.40 6.48
CA THR A 43 32.73 30.76 7.34
C THR A 43 32.37 30.75 8.81
N ARG A 44 31.51 31.69 9.24
CA ARG A 44 30.99 31.76 10.62
C ARG A 44 29.80 30.85 10.88
N LYS A 45 29.34 30.08 9.89
CA LYS A 45 28.18 29.21 10.04
C LYS A 45 28.53 28.02 10.94
N SER A 46 27.81 27.88 12.04
CA SER A 46 27.98 26.76 12.95
C SER A 46 27.18 25.53 12.52
N GLY A 47 27.70 24.35 12.86
CA GLY A 47 27.00 23.08 12.68
C GLY A 47 27.20 22.39 11.34
N VAL A 48 28.08 22.88 10.47
CA VAL A 48 28.60 22.11 9.34
C VAL A 48 29.68 21.17 9.85
N ALA A 49 29.49 19.87 9.70
CA ALA A 49 30.45 18.85 10.12
C ALA A 49 31.50 18.60 9.03
N GLU A 50 31.05 18.44 7.78
CA GLU A 50 31.91 18.17 6.62
C GLU A 50 31.18 18.57 5.34
N ALA A 51 31.92 18.91 4.28
CA ALA A 51 31.37 19.03 2.93
C ALA A 51 32.29 18.41 1.86
N VAL A 52 31.74 17.50 1.06
CA VAL A 52 32.46 16.70 0.06
C VAL A 52 31.77 16.75 -1.30
N ILE A 53 32.55 16.81 -2.38
CA ILE A 53 32.03 16.70 -3.74
C ILE A 53 32.32 15.29 -4.27
N LEU A 54 31.27 14.63 -4.75
CA LEU A 54 31.33 13.36 -5.45
C LEU A 54 31.14 13.62 -6.95
N THR A 55 32.12 13.21 -7.75
CA THR A 55 32.10 13.36 -9.20
C THR A 55 32.06 11.99 -9.89
N PRO A 56 31.45 11.89 -11.09
CA PRO A 56 31.68 10.76 -11.97
C PRO A 56 33.18 10.59 -12.27
N ALA A 57 33.64 9.36 -12.49
CA ALA A 57 35.06 9.09 -12.77
C ALA A 57 35.58 9.80 -14.03
N THR A 58 34.67 10.17 -14.94
CA THR A 58 34.97 10.86 -16.21
C THR A 58 34.91 12.38 -16.12
N ALA A 59 34.60 12.94 -14.94
CA ALA A 59 34.50 14.38 -14.77
C ALA A 59 35.90 15.04 -14.72
N PRO A 60 36.06 16.24 -15.28
CA PRO A 60 37.30 17.01 -15.18
C PRO A 60 37.69 17.30 -13.72
N THR A 61 38.99 17.42 -13.44
CA THR A 61 39.51 17.67 -12.08
C THR A 61 39.00 18.98 -11.47
N TRP A 62 38.75 20.02 -12.26
CA TRP A 62 38.19 21.28 -11.77
C TRP A 62 36.80 21.11 -11.11
N CYS A 63 36.05 20.07 -11.47
CA CYS A 63 34.75 19.77 -10.87
C CYS A 63 34.82 19.39 -9.38
N THR A 64 36.00 19.03 -8.85
CA THR A 64 36.16 18.78 -7.41
C THR A 64 36.35 20.06 -6.60
N ASN A 65 36.61 21.20 -7.25
CA ASN A 65 36.64 22.50 -6.61
C ASN A 65 35.23 23.11 -6.60
N ARG A 66 34.68 23.33 -5.38
CA ARG A 66 33.33 23.86 -5.17
C ARG A 66 33.11 25.23 -5.82
N ALA A 67 34.08 26.14 -5.68
CA ALA A 67 33.97 27.50 -6.22
C ALA A 67 33.96 27.49 -7.75
N GLU A 68 34.85 26.70 -8.35
CA GLU A 68 34.92 26.55 -9.80
C GLU A 68 33.66 25.85 -10.34
N LEU A 69 33.21 24.78 -9.69
CA LEU A 69 32.01 24.02 -10.09
C LEU A 69 30.76 24.91 -10.18
N TRP A 70 30.43 25.61 -9.10
CA TRP A 70 29.16 26.35 -9.03
C TRP A 70 29.19 27.67 -9.82
N ASN A 71 30.36 28.30 -9.99
CA ASN A 71 30.50 29.40 -10.95
C ASN A 71 30.35 28.91 -12.40
N ALA A 72 30.90 27.73 -12.73
CA ALA A 72 30.71 27.13 -14.05
C ALA A 72 29.24 26.79 -14.34
N VAL A 73 28.47 26.34 -13.33
CA VAL A 73 27.01 26.16 -13.44
C VAL A 73 26.30 27.49 -13.71
N GLU A 74 26.61 28.55 -12.95
CA GLU A 74 26.03 29.88 -13.15
C GLU A 74 26.29 30.42 -14.56
N LYS A 75 27.50 30.20 -15.08
CA LYS A 75 27.93 30.59 -16.43
C LYS A 75 27.25 29.79 -17.54
N ALA A 76 27.08 28.47 -17.34
CA ALA A 76 26.42 27.60 -18.31
C ALA A 76 24.93 27.93 -18.51
N GLU A 77 24.28 28.46 -17.47
CA GLU A 77 22.86 28.81 -17.48
C GLU A 77 22.62 30.27 -17.85
N ARG A 78 22.21 30.53 -19.10
CA ARG A 78 22.13 31.89 -19.67
C ARG A 78 20.80 32.63 -19.45
N ARG A 79 19.74 31.94 -19.04
CA ARG A 79 18.39 32.55 -18.94
C ARG A 79 18.11 33.06 -17.52
N LYS A 80 17.29 34.12 -17.40
CA LYS A 80 16.88 34.69 -16.09
C LYS A 80 16.08 33.72 -15.21
N ASN A 81 15.42 32.73 -15.82
CA ASN A 81 14.61 31.71 -15.16
C ASN A 81 15.26 30.32 -15.12
N SER A 82 16.59 30.25 -15.27
CA SER A 82 17.31 28.98 -15.31
C SER A 82 17.21 28.23 -13.98
N GLN A 83 17.00 26.91 -14.07
CA GLN A 83 17.20 25.98 -12.97
C GLN A 83 18.68 25.64 -12.91
N LEU A 84 19.32 25.98 -11.80
CA LEU A 84 20.77 25.93 -11.62
C LEU A 84 21.20 24.59 -11.05
N ALA A 85 20.56 24.17 -9.96
CA ALA A 85 20.86 22.94 -9.25
C ALA A 85 19.57 22.31 -8.71
N ARG A 86 19.63 21.02 -8.41
CA ARG A 86 18.65 20.36 -7.55
C ARG A 86 19.24 20.18 -6.17
N GLU A 87 18.46 20.43 -5.14
CA GLU A 87 18.81 20.12 -3.77
C GLU A 87 18.01 18.91 -3.31
N ILE A 88 18.70 17.98 -2.64
CA ILE A 88 18.10 16.94 -1.82
C ILE A 88 18.51 17.19 -0.38
N GLU A 89 17.54 17.23 0.51
CA GLU A 89 17.75 17.41 1.95
C GLU A 89 17.18 16.17 2.64
N LEU A 90 18.01 15.44 3.38
CA LEU A 90 17.59 14.21 4.07
C LEU A 90 17.97 14.24 5.55
N ALA A 91 17.13 13.63 6.39
CA ALA A 91 17.44 13.41 7.81
C ALA A 91 18.22 12.10 7.95
N ILE A 92 19.24 12.13 8.81
CA ILE A 92 20.11 11.00 9.10
C ILE A 92 19.69 10.43 10.47
N PRO A 93 19.50 9.10 10.62
CA PRO A 93 19.19 8.52 11.91
C PRO A 93 20.29 8.81 12.94
N ARG A 94 19.92 9.45 14.04
CA ARG A 94 20.84 9.83 15.14
C ARG A 94 21.37 8.63 15.92
N GLU A 95 20.72 7.49 15.75
CA GLU A 95 21.09 6.20 16.30
C GLU A 95 22.36 5.65 15.63
N LEU A 96 22.69 6.08 14.41
CA LEU A 96 23.88 5.60 13.70
C LEU A 96 25.17 6.24 14.21
N PRO A 97 26.27 5.47 14.33
CA PRO A 97 27.61 6.04 14.50
C PRO A 97 27.96 6.99 13.35
N GLN A 98 28.70 8.06 13.65
CA GLN A 98 28.97 9.15 12.70
C GLN A 98 29.61 8.67 11.38
N ASP A 99 30.56 7.73 11.44
CA ASP A 99 31.21 7.18 10.24
C ASP A 99 30.24 6.34 9.40
N ALA A 100 29.41 5.52 10.05
CA ALA A 100 28.38 4.73 9.38
C ALA A 100 27.32 5.62 8.74
N ALA A 101 26.90 6.67 9.45
CA ALA A 101 25.97 7.67 8.95
C ALA A 101 26.51 8.40 7.71
N ARG A 102 27.79 8.82 7.75
CA ARG A 102 28.49 9.43 6.62
C ARG A 102 28.50 8.50 5.41
N GLU A 103 29.00 7.27 5.57
CA GLU A 103 29.10 6.34 4.45
C GLU A 103 27.72 5.93 3.90
N THR A 104 26.70 5.85 4.73
CA THR A 104 25.32 5.57 4.28
C THR A 104 24.82 6.64 3.31
N VAL A 105 25.03 7.92 3.63
CA VAL A 105 24.66 9.02 2.74
C VAL A 105 25.50 9.00 1.45
N LEU A 106 26.82 8.79 1.56
CA LEU A 106 27.68 8.75 0.37
C LEU A 106 27.36 7.57 -0.54
N ALA A 107 27.01 6.40 0.01
CA ALA A 107 26.57 5.23 -0.75
C ALA A 107 25.27 5.54 -1.51
N PHE A 108 24.26 6.11 -0.83
CA PHE A 108 23.02 6.56 -1.45
C PHE A 108 23.29 7.55 -2.60
N VAL A 109 24.17 8.54 -2.40
CA VAL A 109 24.48 9.55 -3.41
C VAL A 109 25.23 8.96 -4.61
N ARG A 110 26.19 8.07 -4.38
CA ARG A 110 26.94 7.38 -5.44
C ARG A 110 26.00 6.55 -6.31
N GLU A 111 25.13 5.76 -5.69
CA GLU A 111 24.20 4.86 -6.38
C GLU A 111 23.15 5.63 -7.19
N ASN A 112 22.55 6.66 -6.63
CA ASN A 112 21.38 7.29 -7.24
C ASN A 112 21.69 8.48 -8.17
N PHE A 113 22.83 9.17 -7.98
CA PHE A 113 23.11 10.42 -8.71
C PHE A 113 24.42 10.35 -9.49
N VAL A 114 25.51 9.98 -8.83
CA VAL A 114 26.84 9.99 -9.45
C VAL A 114 26.94 8.93 -10.55
N SER A 115 26.34 7.75 -10.33
CA SER A 115 26.22 6.68 -11.33
C SER A 115 25.51 7.14 -12.61
N GLN A 116 24.61 8.12 -12.50
CA GLN A 116 23.84 8.68 -13.61
C GLN A 116 24.59 9.82 -14.32
N GLY A 117 25.77 10.21 -13.86
CA GLY A 117 26.57 11.29 -14.45
C GLY A 117 26.32 12.68 -13.85
N MET A 118 25.60 12.77 -12.73
CA MET A 118 25.49 14.01 -11.95
C MET A 118 26.74 14.22 -11.08
N ILE A 119 27.10 15.48 -10.81
CA ILE A 119 27.98 15.81 -9.70
C ILE A 119 27.12 16.11 -8.48
N ALA A 120 27.53 15.61 -7.31
CA ALA A 120 26.85 15.82 -6.05
C ALA A 120 27.77 16.50 -5.03
N ASP A 121 27.39 17.69 -4.56
CA ASP A 121 28.04 18.41 -3.48
C ASP A 121 27.26 18.18 -2.18
N VAL A 122 27.82 17.37 -1.28
CA VAL A 122 27.18 16.89 -0.05
C VAL A 122 27.74 17.67 1.14
N ALA A 123 26.88 18.29 1.93
CA ALA A 123 27.24 18.93 3.19
C ALA A 123 26.48 18.28 4.36
N PHE A 124 27.22 17.78 5.34
CA PHE A 124 26.70 17.16 6.55
C PHE A 124 26.54 18.19 7.67
N HIS A 125 25.36 18.24 8.27
CA HIS A 125 25.00 19.23 9.29
C HIS A 125 24.55 18.54 10.57
N HIS A 126 24.97 19.08 11.71
CA HIS A 126 24.50 18.72 13.04
C HIS A 126 24.61 17.22 13.38
N MET A 127 25.66 16.56 12.88
CA MET A 127 25.93 15.13 13.08
C MET A 127 26.04 14.72 14.56
N ASP A 128 26.38 15.68 15.43
CA ASP A 128 26.55 15.55 16.87
C ASP A 128 25.31 15.98 17.69
N LYS A 129 24.20 16.35 17.04
CA LYS A 129 23.01 16.93 17.69
C LYS A 129 21.75 16.10 17.43
N THR A 130 20.63 16.62 17.92
CA THR A 130 19.29 15.98 17.85
C THR A 130 18.70 15.87 16.44
N ASN A 131 19.24 16.58 15.45
CA ASN A 131 18.75 16.56 14.07
C ASN A 131 19.89 16.49 13.04
N PRO A 132 20.61 15.35 12.94
CA PRO A 132 21.59 15.11 11.89
C PRO A 132 20.92 15.12 10.52
N HIS A 133 21.46 15.87 9.56
CA HIS A 133 20.92 15.93 8.20
C HIS A 133 22.00 16.24 7.17
N ALA A 134 21.74 15.92 5.91
CA ALA A 134 22.62 16.24 4.79
C ALA A 134 21.89 17.09 3.74
N HIS A 135 22.58 18.11 3.24
CA HIS A 135 22.21 18.83 2.03
C HIS A 135 23.04 18.30 0.86
N ILE A 136 22.40 17.91 -0.24
CA ILE A 136 23.03 17.36 -1.44
C ILE A 136 22.63 18.25 -2.62
N MET A 137 23.57 19.04 -3.14
CA MET A 137 23.35 19.83 -4.35
C MET A 137 23.83 19.06 -5.58
N LEU A 138 22.91 18.85 -6.52
CA LEU A 138 23.12 18.09 -7.75
C LEU A 138 23.14 19.03 -8.97
N THR A 139 24.06 18.75 -9.90
CA THR A 139 24.07 19.43 -11.20
C THR A 139 22.85 19.02 -12.04
N THR A 140 22.28 19.96 -12.80
CA THR A 140 21.13 19.69 -13.70
C THR A 140 21.55 19.24 -15.10
N ARG A 141 22.86 19.09 -15.32
CA ARG A 141 23.50 18.63 -16.56
C ARG A 141 24.44 17.49 -16.22
N ALA A 142 24.49 16.52 -17.13
CA ALA A 142 25.53 15.50 -17.09
C ALA A 142 26.90 16.14 -17.31
N VAL A 143 27.90 15.65 -16.60
CA VAL A 143 29.28 16.08 -16.76
C VAL A 143 30.09 14.93 -17.35
N GLY A 144 30.68 15.18 -18.51
CA GLY A 144 31.62 14.27 -19.16
C GLY A 144 33.02 14.88 -19.24
N PRO A 145 33.96 14.24 -19.93
CA PRO A 145 35.35 14.70 -20.02
C PRO A 145 35.52 16.13 -20.57
N ALA A 146 34.58 16.59 -21.40
CA ALA A 146 34.56 17.94 -21.97
C ALA A 146 33.87 19.00 -21.07
N GLY A 147 33.42 18.62 -19.87
CA GLY A 147 32.63 19.47 -18.98
C GLY A 147 31.12 19.23 -19.10
N PHE A 148 30.32 20.30 -18.92
CA PHE A 148 28.85 20.20 -18.91
C PHE A 148 28.27 19.84 -20.29
N GLY A 149 27.52 18.74 -20.33
CA GLY A 149 26.73 18.32 -21.48
C GLY A 149 25.35 18.97 -21.57
N GLY A 150 24.48 18.32 -22.37
CA GLY A 150 23.07 18.67 -22.48
C GLY A 150 22.32 18.51 -21.16
N LYS A 151 21.19 19.22 -21.02
CA LYS A 151 20.26 18.96 -19.90
C LYS A 151 19.59 17.61 -20.12
N VAL A 152 19.72 16.72 -19.16
CA VAL A 152 19.03 15.42 -19.15
C VAL A 152 17.63 15.67 -18.61
N ARG A 153 16.60 15.55 -19.47
CA ARG A 153 15.21 15.85 -19.09
C ARG A 153 14.65 14.79 -18.14
N ASP A 154 15.03 13.54 -18.36
CA ASP A 154 14.53 12.37 -17.62
C ASP A 154 14.78 12.48 -16.12
N TRP A 155 15.88 13.12 -15.70
CA TRP A 155 16.15 13.38 -14.28
C TRP A 155 15.05 14.19 -13.59
N ASN A 156 14.20 14.92 -14.32
CA ASN A 156 13.08 15.69 -13.77
C ASN A 156 11.74 14.92 -13.80
N ASP A 157 11.74 13.64 -14.18
CA ASP A 157 10.56 12.80 -14.03
C ASP A 157 10.17 12.71 -12.55
N ARG A 158 8.87 12.87 -12.28
CA ARG A 158 8.28 12.79 -10.94
C ARG A 158 8.39 11.38 -10.37
N THR A 159 8.50 10.35 -11.21
CA THR A 159 8.67 8.96 -10.77
C THR A 159 9.95 8.76 -9.95
N HIS A 160 11.04 9.44 -10.32
CA HIS A 160 12.33 9.35 -9.62
C HIS A 160 12.26 9.85 -8.18
N ALA A 161 11.37 10.79 -7.87
CA ALA A 161 11.20 11.28 -6.50
C ALA A 161 10.79 10.15 -5.56
N GLU A 162 9.91 9.24 -6.01
CA GLU A 162 9.50 8.08 -5.23
C GLU A 162 10.64 7.06 -5.11
N THR A 163 11.35 6.80 -6.21
CA THR A 163 12.51 5.88 -6.23
C THR A 163 13.61 6.33 -5.26
N TRP A 164 14.00 7.60 -5.26
CA TRP A 164 15.04 8.10 -4.36
C TRP A 164 14.61 8.12 -2.90
N ARG A 165 13.31 8.35 -2.65
CA ARG A 165 12.74 8.26 -1.30
C ARG A 165 12.79 6.82 -0.77
N ALA A 166 12.37 5.86 -1.58
CA ALA A 166 12.46 4.44 -1.23
C ALA A 166 13.92 4.01 -1.01
N SER A 167 14.81 4.35 -1.95
CA SER A 167 16.24 4.02 -1.85
C SER A 167 16.87 4.60 -0.57
N TRP A 168 16.54 5.84 -0.19
CA TRP A 168 17.04 6.41 1.07
C TRP A 168 16.55 5.61 2.30
N ALA A 169 15.27 5.23 2.34
CA ALA A 169 14.74 4.39 3.42
C ALA A 169 15.51 3.05 3.50
N ASP A 170 15.75 2.39 2.37
CA ASP A 170 16.47 1.12 2.31
C ASP A 170 17.93 1.25 2.80
N HIS A 171 18.63 2.29 2.37
CA HIS A 171 20.00 2.58 2.82
C HIS A 171 20.07 2.84 4.33
N ALA A 172 19.16 3.66 4.85
CA ALA A 172 19.09 4.00 6.27
C ALA A 172 18.69 2.79 7.13
N ASN A 173 17.69 2.01 6.71
CA ASN A 173 17.24 0.81 7.43
C ASN A 173 18.33 -0.25 7.47
N ARG A 174 19.02 -0.51 6.35
CA ARG A 174 20.16 -1.43 6.33
C ARG A 174 21.27 -1.00 7.28
N ALA A 175 21.55 0.30 7.35
CA ALA A 175 22.53 0.83 8.31
C ALA A 175 22.08 0.67 9.76
N LEU A 176 20.80 0.91 10.06
CA LEU A 176 20.20 0.74 11.39
C LEU A 176 20.27 -0.72 11.84
N THR A 177 19.86 -1.66 10.97
CA THR A 177 19.96 -3.10 11.23
C THR A 177 21.41 -3.53 11.48
N ASN A 178 22.35 -3.08 10.66
CA ASN A 178 23.78 -3.39 10.83
C ASN A 178 24.36 -2.83 12.14
N ALA A 179 23.79 -1.72 12.65
CA ALA A 179 24.14 -1.13 13.93
C ALA A 179 23.37 -1.74 15.13
N GLY A 180 22.50 -2.74 14.89
CA GLY A 180 21.77 -3.46 15.93
C GLY A 180 20.44 -2.85 16.37
N TYR A 181 19.92 -1.86 15.63
CA TYR A 181 18.63 -1.23 15.90
C TYR A 181 17.48 -2.00 15.23
N GLN A 182 16.35 -2.07 15.93
CA GLN A 182 15.12 -2.73 15.45
C GLN A 182 14.13 -1.74 14.83
N GLU A 183 14.41 -0.44 14.95
CA GLU A 183 13.60 0.61 14.35
C GLU A 183 13.81 0.69 12.83
N GLU A 184 12.71 0.81 12.11
CA GLU A 184 12.70 1.03 10.66
C GLU A 184 12.02 2.37 10.33
N ILE A 185 12.52 3.01 9.28
CA ILE A 185 11.93 4.20 8.67
C ILE A 185 11.24 3.84 7.35
N ASP A 186 10.06 4.41 7.11
CA ASP A 186 9.31 4.21 5.85
C ASP A 186 9.09 5.56 5.16
N HIS A 187 9.31 5.58 3.85
CA HIS A 187 9.20 6.76 3.01
C HIS A 187 7.76 7.16 2.67
N ARG A 188 6.81 6.22 2.81
CA ARG A 188 5.39 6.37 2.52
C ARG A 188 4.68 7.12 3.65
N SER A 189 3.57 7.78 3.33
CA SER A 189 2.71 8.38 4.36
C SER A 189 2.08 7.29 5.25
N TYR A 190 1.66 7.66 6.47
CA TYR A 190 0.94 6.74 7.37
C TYR A 190 -0.27 6.09 6.67
N GLU A 191 -1.03 6.86 5.88
CA GLU A 191 -2.13 6.34 5.06
C GLU A 191 -1.69 5.25 4.08
N ARG A 192 -0.59 5.45 3.34
CA ARG A 192 -0.04 4.46 2.40
C ARG A 192 0.59 3.24 3.08
N GLN A 193 0.87 3.33 4.38
CA GLN A 193 1.27 2.20 5.23
C GLN A 193 0.05 1.46 5.81
N GLY A 194 -1.16 2.00 5.67
CA GLY A 194 -2.37 1.46 6.32
C GLY A 194 -2.47 1.79 7.81
N LEU A 195 -1.73 2.82 8.27
CA LEU A 195 -1.74 3.26 9.65
C LEU A 195 -2.75 4.41 9.83
N GLU A 196 -3.72 4.22 10.73
CA GLU A 196 -4.66 5.25 11.18
C GLU A 196 -3.95 6.22 12.16
N LYS A 197 -2.99 6.98 11.62
CA LYS A 197 -2.20 7.97 12.36
C LYS A 197 -2.24 9.31 11.64
N THR A 198 -2.70 10.33 12.34
CA THR A 198 -2.75 11.71 11.85
C THR A 198 -1.32 12.30 11.85
N PRO A 199 -0.81 12.81 10.72
CA PRO A 199 0.51 13.44 10.69
C PRO A 199 0.53 14.75 11.48
N GLY A 200 1.65 15.04 12.15
CA GLY A 200 1.85 16.32 12.85
C GLY A 200 2.08 17.49 11.89
N ILE A 201 1.87 18.71 12.42
CA ILE A 201 2.05 19.98 11.73
C ILE A 201 3.50 20.45 11.89
N HIS A 202 4.10 20.97 10.82
CA HIS A 202 5.45 21.54 10.90
C HIS A 202 5.47 22.83 11.74
N LEU A 203 6.18 22.82 12.87
CA LEU A 203 6.28 23.94 13.82
C LEU A 203 6.89 25.20 13.20
N GLY A 204 7.97 25.04 12.43
CA GLY A 204 8.79 26.15 11.94
C GLY A 204 9.81 26.65 12.98
N LYS A 205 10.82 27.40 12.51
CA LYS A 205 12.00 27.79 13.31
C LYS A 205 11.65 28.61 14.56
N SER A 206 10.79 29.63 14.41
CA SER A 206 10.43 30.51 15.53
C SER A 206 9.65 29.77 16.62
N ALA A 207 8.67 28.95 16.23
CA ALA A 207 7.90 28.16 17.19
C ALA A 207 8.78 27.12 17.90
N CYS A 208 9.67 26.43 17.18
CA CYS A 208 10.61 25.50 17.79
C CYS A 208 11.56 26.18 18.80
N ALA A 209 12.04 27.39 18.49
CA ALA A 209 12.87 28.17 19.42
C ALA A 209 12.11 28.62 20.68
N MET A 210 10.83 28.96 20.55
CA MET A 210 9.95 29.28 21.68
C MET A 210 9.71 28.05 22.57
N GLU A 211 9.34 26.92 21.98
CA GLU A 211 9.10 25.65 22.69
C GLU A 211 10.37 25.16 23.41
N THR A 212 11.55 25.31 22.80
CA THR A 212 12.85 24.95 23.43
C THR A 212 13.15 25.81 24.67
N ARG A 213 12.58 27.01 24.75
CA ARG A 213 12.68 27.93 25.90
C ARG A 213 11.53 27.73 26.90
N GLY A 214 10.69 26.72 26.71
CA GLY A 214 9.52 26.43 27.56
C GLY A 214 8.31 27.33 27.28
N ILE A 215 8.29 28.06 26.16
CA ILE A 215 7.16 28.90 25.76
C ILE A 215 6.29 28.11 24.79
N GLU A 216 5.09 27.76 25.24
CA GLU A 216 4.11 27.02 24.45
C GLU A 216 3.59 27.85 23.27
N THR A 217 3.42 27.19 22.13
CA THR A 217 2.95 27.78 20.88
C THR A 217 1.69 27.08 20.41
N GLU A 218 0.81 27.79 19.71
CA GLU A 218 -0.43 27.22 19.15
C GLU A 218 -0.17 25.97 18.29
N ARG A 219 0.87 26.01 17.44
CA ARG A 219 1.28 24.86 16.61
C ARG A 219 1.88 23.72 17.44
N GLY A 220 2.56 24.03 18.54
CA GLY A 220 3.04 23.03 19.49
C GLY A 220 1.89 22.35 20.22
N GLU A 221 0.87 23.11 20.62
CA GLU A 221 -0.34 22.59 21.24
C GLU A 221 -1.13 21.70 20.29
N GLN A 222 -1.28 22.12 19.02
CA GLN A 222 -1.89 21.28 17.98
C GLN A 222 -1.13 19.97 17.77
N ASN A 223 0.21 20.00 17.79
CA ASN A 223 1.01 18.77 17.72
C ASN A 223 0.90 17.89 18.96
N ARG A 224 0.84 18.47 20.16
CA ARG A 224 0.56 17.74 21.41
C ARG A 224 -0.82 17.10 21.35
N LEU A 225 -1.83 17.79 20.82
CA LEU A 225 -3.17 17.26 20.62
C LEU A 225 -3.19 16.14 19.56
N ILE A 226 -2.56 16.32 18.39
CA ILE A 226 -2.46 15.28 17.36
C ILE A 226 -1.76 14.04 17.92
N ASN A 227 -0.66 14.22 18.67
CA ASN A 227 0.03 13.11 19.30
C ASN A 227 -0.82 12.43 20.38
N ARG A 228 -1.58 13.21 21.18
CA ARG A 228 -2.53 12.68 22.17
C ARG A 228 -3.67 11.90 21.51
N LEU A 229 -4.26 12.42 20.44
CA LEU A 229 -5.32 11.75 19.66
C LEU A 229 -4.80 10.50 18.95
N ASN A 230 -3.60 10.53 18.38
CA ASN A 230 -2.97 9.34 17.80
C ASN A 230 -2.70 8.28 18.87
N LEU A 231 -2.25 8.70 20.05
CA LEU A 231 -2.05 7.81 21.20
C LEU A 231 -3.40 7.27 21.69
N GLU A 232 -4.45 8.09 21.72
CA GLU A 232 -5.81 7.69 22.11
C GLU A 232 -6.43 6.74 21.09
N ILE A 233 -6.32 6.99 19.78
CA ILE A 233 -6.75 6.05 18.72
C ILE A 233 -5.99 4.73 18.83
N GLN A 234 -4.68 4.79 19.12
CA GLN A 234 -3.86 3.60 19.35
C GLN A 234 -4.31 2.87 20.62
N ILE A 235 -4.52 3.58 21.73
CA ILE A 235 -5.02 3.05 23.01
C ILE A 235 -6.40 2.45 22.81
N SER A 236 -7.37 3.17 22.23
CA SER A 236 -8.73 2.71 21.94
C SER A 236 -8.79 1.55 20.96
N ARG A 237 -7.91 1.45 19.96
CA ARG A 237 -7.77 0.20 19.17
C ARG A 237 -7.22 -0.94 20.00
N THR A 238 -6.28 -0.65 20.90
CA THR A 238 -5.77 -1.63 21.86
C THR A 238 -6.88 -2.08 22.82
N GLU A 239 -7.76 -1.16 23.25
CA GLU A 239 -8.94 -1.40 24.11
C GLU A 239 -10.07 -2.14 23.37
N LEU A 240 -10.33 -1.83 22.10
CA LEU A 240 -11.29 -2.56 21.23
C LEU A 240 -10.80 -3.97 20.90
N ARG A 241 -9.49 -4.16 20.82
CA ARG A 241 -8.86 -5.49 20.77
C ARG A 241 -9.03 -6.26 22.10
N ASN A 242 -9.41 -5.58 23.19
CA ASN A 242 -9.54 -6.11 24.56
C ASN A 242 -10.98 -6.38 25.06
N SER A 243 -12.02 -6.35 24.24
CA SER A 243 -13.35 -6.84 24.68
C SER A 243 -13.44 -8.37 24.56
N GLY A 244 -13.54 -9.23 25.60
CA GLY A 244 -13.55 -9.10 27.06
C GLY A 244 -13.47 -10.51 27.68
N LEU A 245 -13.08 -10.60 28.95
CA LEU A 245 -13.00 -11.85 29.74
C LEU A 245 -14.35 -12.24 30.35
N THR A 246 -14.59 -13.54 30.53
CA THR A 246 -15.82 -14.05 31.15
C THR A 246 -15.82 -13.83 32.67
N GLU A 247 -17.01 -13.66 33.26
CA GLU A 247 -17.24 -13.46 34.70
C GLU A 247 -16.47 -14.42 35.64
N PRO A 248 -16.24 -15.71 35.31
CA PRO A 248 -15.40 -16.59 36.13
C PRO A 248 -13.94 -16.15 36.24
N ALA A 249 -13.37 -15.53 35.20
CA ALA A 249 -11.96 -15.11 35.17
C ALA A 249 -11.70 -13.88 36.06
N ARG A 250 -12.67 -12.96 36.11
CA ARG A 250 -12.63 -11.79 37.00
C ARG A 250 -12.73 -12.20 38.48
N ARG A 251 -13.65 -13.09 38.80
CA ARG A 251 -13.79 -13.65 40.16
C ARG A 251 -12.52 -14.32 40.68
N VAL A 252 -11.73 -14.95 39.81
CA VAL A 252 -10.46 -15.60 40.17
C VAL A 252 -9.38 -14.59 40.54
N ALA A 253 -9.27 -13.49 39.80
CA ALA A 253 -8.30 -12.43 40.12
C ALA A 253 -8.65 -11.71 41.42
N ASP A 254 -9.94 -11.45 41.65
CA ASP A 254 -10.43 -10.82 42.87
C ASP A 254 -10.20 -11.71 44.11
N LEU A 255 -10.45 -13.03 44.00
CA LEU A 255 -10.22 -14.01 45.08
C LEU A 255 -8.74 -14.12 45.49
N LEU A 256 -7.83 -13.93 44.53
CA LEU A 256 -6.39 -13.99 44.77
C LEU A 256 -5.77 -12.62 45.05
N ASN A 257 -6.60 -11.57 45.06
CA ASN A 257 -6.21 -10.16 45.17
C ASN A 257 -5.07 -9.78 44.20
N ILE A 258 -5.09 -10.38 43.01
CA ILE A 258 -4.14 -10.11 41.93
C ILE A 258 -4.74 -8.96 41.13
N VAL A 259 -4.06 -7.81 41.14
CA VAL A 259 -4.44 -6.67 40.30
C VAL A 259 -4.20 -7.05 38.85
N LEU A 260 -5.27 -7.41 38.14
CA LEU A 260 -5.19 -7.63 36.70
C LEU A 260 -5.12 -6.28 35.99
N PRO A 261 -4.17 -6.09 35.05
CA PRO A 261 -4.21 -4.97 34.13
C PRO A 261 -5.53 -4.97 33.35
N ASP A 262 -6.10 -3.79 33.09
CA ASP A 262 -7.38 -3.63 32.37
C ASP A 262 -7.38 -4.27 30.95
N ASN A 263 -6.19 -4.61 30.42
CA ASN A 263 -5.94 -5.20 29.11
C ASN A 263 -5.57 -6.70 29.13
N ALA A 264 -5.84 -7.45 30.21
CA ALA A 264 -5.50 -8.87 30.28
C ALA A 264 -6.23 -9.71 29.20
N THR A 265 -5.48 -10.26 28.24
CA THR A 265 -5.95 -11.19 27.20
C THR A 265 -6.03 -12.63 27.70
N SER A 266 -6.70 -13.53 26.95
CA SER A 266 -6.78 -14.97 27.27
C SER A 266 -5.41 -15.65 27.43
N TYR A 267 -4.41 -15.17 26.69
CA TYR A 267 -3.03 -15.67 26.73
C TYR A 267 -2.33 -15.23 28.02
N THR A 268 -2.39 -13.95 28.35
CA THR A 268 -1.88 -13.41 29.64
C THR A 268 -2.49 -14.11 30.85
N LEU A 269 -3.79 -14.44 30.81
CA LEU A 269 -4.41 -15.19 31.91
C LEU A 269 -3.93 -16.64 31.97
N ARG A 270 -3.70 -17.30 30.83
CA ARG A 270 -3.14 -18.65 30.79
C ARG A 270 -1.76 -18.67 31.46
N ASP A 271 -0.93 -17.69 31.12
CA ASP A 271 0.42 -17.56 31.67
C ASP A 271 0.39 -17.23 33.17
N ILE A 272 -0.51 -16.34 33.60
CA ILE A 272 -0.72 -16.02 35.02
C ILE A 272 -1.20 -17.28 35.79
N ILE A 273 -2.17 -18.03 35.24
CA ILE A 273 -2.70 -19.26 35.84
C ILE A 273 -1.63 -20.36 35.93
N GLU A 274 -0.77 -20.48 34.93
CA GLU A 274 0.33 -21.44 34.92
C GLU A 274 1.48 -21.03 35.86
N ALA A 275 1.65 -19.73 36.10
CA ALA A 275 2.60 -19.17 37.05
C ALA A 275 2.10 -19.17 38.51
N LEU A 276 0.82 -19.43 38.77
CA LEU A 276 0.30 -19.52 40.14
C LEU A 276 1.01 -20.63 40.93
N PRO A 277 1.39 -20.38 42.20
CA PRO A 277 1.95 -21.41 43.05
C PRO A 277 0.99 -22.60 43.16
N LYS A 278 1.53 -23.81 42.96
CA LYS A 278 0.75 -25.06 43.12
C LYS A 278 0.44 -25.38 44.59
N ASP A 279 1.13 -24.71 45.50
CA ASP A 279 1.01 -24.85 46.95
C ASP A 279 0.28 -23.65 47.56
N SER A 280 -0.77 -23.92 48.32
CA SER A 280 -1.62 -22.91 48.97
C SER A 280 -0.87 -22.04 49.97
N ASN A 281 0.17 -22.55 50.64
CA ASN A 281 0.96 -21.80 51.60
C ASN A 281 1.82 -20.73 50.91
N ALA A 282 2.37 -21.05 49.73
CA ALA A 282 3.08 -20.07 48.92
C ALA A 282 2.15 -18.98 48.39
N ALA A 283 0.92 -19.34 47.99
CA ALA A 283 -0.10 -18.39 47.57
C ALA A 283 -0.57 -17.47 48.71
N TRP A 284 -0.76 -18.01 49.92
CA TRP A 284 -1.21 -17.22 51.09
C TRP A 284 -0.25 -16.09 51.42
N LYS A 285 1.07 -16.34 51.36
CA LYS A 285 2.11 -15.34 51.66
C LYS A 285 2.14 -14.16 50.69
N LEU A 286 1.57 -14.31 49.50
CA LEU A 286 1.48 -13.26 48.49
C LEU A 286 0.24 -12.37 48.66
N THR A 287 -0.64 -12.66 49.62
CA THR A 287 -1.84 -11.86 49.86
C THR A 287 -1.52 -10.56 50.61
N SER A 288 -2.27 -9.50 50.28
CA SER A 288 -2.13 -8.20 50.97
C SER A 288 -2.32 -8.29 52.48
N ASN A 289 -3.21 -9.18 52.95
CA ASN A 289 -3.45 -9.38 54.37
C ASN A 289 -2.24 -10.03 55.06
N ALA A 290 -1.66 -11.09 54.48
CA ALA A 290 -0.45 -11.71 55.02
C ALA A 290 0.73 -10.73 55.04
N MET A 291 0.92 -9.96 53.97
CA MET A 291 1.98 -8.94 53.87
C MET A 291 1.80 -7.83 54.91
N SER A 292 0.57 -7.36 55.14
CA SER A 292 0.26 -6.36 56.17
C SER A 292 0.55 -6.87 57.59
N MET A 293 0.16 -8.11 57.89
CA MET A 293 0.43 -8.73 59.20
C MET A 293 1.94 -8.94 59.45
N MET A 294 2.69 -9.34 58.42
CA MET A 294 4.15 -9.44 58.49
C MET A 294 4.81 -8.07 58.69
N ALA A 295 4.31 -7.03 58.04
CA ALA A 295 4.78 -5.65 58.22
C ALA A 295 4.50 -5.12 59.63
N ASP A 296 3.32 -5.37 60.19
CA ASP A 296 2.98 -5.00 61.58
C ASP A 296 3.89 -5.72 62.60
N MET A 297 4.18 -7.01 62.37
CA MET A 297 5.14 -7.75 63.20
C MET A 297 6.55 -7.16 63.14
N GLN A 298 7.02 -6.78 61.96
CA GLN A 298 8.33 -6.14 61.79
C GLN A 298 8.38 -4.77 62.47
N ALA A 299 7.32 -3.96 62.35
CA ALA A 299 7.20 -2.66 63.01
C ALA A 299 7.17 -2.81 64.55
N THR A 300 6.41 -3.78 65.05
CA THR A 300 6.33 -4.12 66.48
C THR A 300 7.70 -4.53 67.02
N ARG A 301 8.46 -5.33 66.26
CA ARG A 301 9.82 -5.75 66.63
C ARG A 301 10.80 -4.57 66.68
N ARG A 302 10.82 -3.71 65.67
CA ARG A 302 11.68 -2.50 65.65
C ARG A 302 11.39 -1.59 66.84
N ARG A 303 10.12 -1.34 67.11
CA ARG A 303 9.69 -0.53 68.25
C ARG A 303 10.10 -1.14 69.60
N TRP A 304 10.10 -2.47 69.70
CA TRP A 304 10.61 -3.17 70.88
C TRP A 304 12.13 -3.00 71.03
N GLU A 305 12.89 -3.07 69.94
CA GLU A 305 14.35 -2.86 69.92
C GLU A 305 14.74 -1.43 70.33
N GLU A 306 14.00 -0.42 69.85
CA GLU A 306 14.12 0.99 70.25
C GLU A 306 13.89 1.16 71.76
N LEU A 307 12.75 0.70 72.27
CA LEU A 307 12.44 0.79 73.71
C LEU A 307 13.44 0.01 74.58
N ASN A 308 13.98 -1.11 74.08
CA ASN A 308 15.01 -1.85 74.80
C ASN A 308 16.33 -1.08 74.87
N THR A 309 16.65 -0.30 73.83
CA THR A 309 17.83 0.56 73.78
C THR A 309 17.68 1.71 74.77
N GLU A 310 16.56 2.43 74.73
CA GLU A 310 16.23 3.47 75.72
C GLU A 310 16.26 2.94 77.15
N ARG A 311 15.76 1.72 77.37
CA ARG A 311 15.79 1.07 78.69
C ARG A 311 17.23 0.76 79.13
N LYS A 312 18.08 0.27 78.23
CA LYS A 312 19.51 0.00 78.53
C LYS A 312 20.25 1.29 78.88
N GLU A 313 19.96 2.38 78.18
CA GLU A 313 20.52 3.71 78.47
C GLU A 313 20.06 4.21 79.83
N ALA A 314 18.76 4.14 80.13
CA ALA A 314 18.21 4.51 81.44
C ALA A 314 18.81 3.66 82.58
N MET A 315 18.99 2.34 82.36
CA MET A 315 19.68 1.45 83.31
C MET A 315 21.15 1.85 83.52
N SER A 316 21.86 2.21 82.44
CA SER A 316 23.24 2.68 82.52
C SER A 316 23.35 4.01 83.28
N HIS A 317 22.42 4.93 83.03
CA HIS A 317 22.33 6.21 83.72
C HIS A 317 22.03 6.03 85.21
N ALA A 318 21.04 5.20 85.56
CA ALA A 318 20.74 4.84 86.94
C ALA A 318 21.93 4.17 87.65
N ALA A 319 22.68 3.31 86.96
CA ALA A 319 23.88 2.67 87.50
C ALA A 319 25.03 3.68 87.72
N SER A 320 25.15 4.70 86.86
CA SER A 320 26.10 5.80 87.02
C SER A 320 25.75 6.67 88.23
N LEU A 321 24.47 7.05 88.36
CA LEU A 321 23.95 7.83 89.51
C LEU A 321 24.17 7.10 90.84
N LYS A 322 24.05 5.77 90.84
CA LYS A 322 24.33 4.93 92.00
C LYS A 322 25.83 4.91 92.37
N LYS A 323 26.74 5.02 91.39
CA LYS A 323 28.20 5.05 91.59
C LYS A 323 28.73 6.43 91.99
N SER A 324 28.08 7.53 91.60
CA SER A 324 28.47 8.91 91.91
C SER A 324 28.01 9.41 93.29
N SER A 325 27.36 8.56 94.09
CA SER A 325 26.95 8.87 95.46
C SER A 325 28.15 8.96 96.43
N PRO A 326 28.21 9.90 97.40
CA PRO A 326 29.40 10.15 98.24
C PRO A 326 29.79 9.03 99.22
N PHE A 327 29.07 7.91 99.25
CA PHE A 327 29.29 6.81 100.18
C PHE A 327 29.69 5.52 99.46
N SER A 328 30.94 5.47 98.99
CA SER A 328 31.64 4.20 98.74
C SER A 328 32.82 3.96 99.71
N SER A 329 33.05 4.87 100.67
CA SER A 329 34.05 4.71 101.74
C SER A 329 33.45 4.74 103.14
N GLY A 330 33.29 3.55 103.74
CA GLY A 330 33.70 3.20 105.11
C GLY A 330 33.21 3.94 106.38
N PHE A 331 32.67 5.16 106.40
CA PHE A 331 32.35 5.83 107.68
C PHE A 331 31.22 6.86 107.60
N SER A 332 30.07 6.56 108.21
CA SER A 332 29.41 7.34 109.27
C SER A 332 27.91 7.04 109.36
N ARG A 333 27.45 6.94 110.61
CA ARG A 333 26.06 6.76 111.02
C ARG A 333 25.40 8.14 111.07
N ILE A 334 24.54 8.48 110.10
CA ILE A 334 23.37 9.38 110.16
C ILE A 334 22.63 9.24 108.80
N PRO A 335 21.30 9.09 108.75
CA PRO A 335 20.58 8.83 107.50
C PRO A 335 20.28 10.13 106.75
N LEU A 336 21.11 10.47 105.76
CA LEU A 336 20.82 11.50 104.77
C LEU A 336 20.75 10.87 103.37
N MET A 337 19.66 10.13 103.15
CA MET A 337 19.26 9.57 101.86
C MET A 337 18.53 10.64 101.01
N GLN A 338 19.08 11.86 100.90
CA GLN A 338 18.37 12.99 100.27
C GLN A 338 19.11 13.69 99.12
N TRP A 339 20.33 13.29 98.75
CA TRP A 339 21.10 14.04 97.74
C TRP A 339 21.21 13.40 96.34
N ALA A 340 20.64 12.21 96.11
CA ALA A 340 20.47 11.63 94.77
C ALA A 340 19.13 10.89 94.58
N ALA A 341 18.18 11.08 95.51
CA ALA A 341 16.93 10.32 95.57
C ALA A 341 15.94 10.64 94.43
N PRO A 342 15.72 11.90 94.02
CA PRO A 342 14.69 12.21 93.01
C PRO A 342 15.07 11.73 91.61
N GLU A 343 16.31 11.94 91.19
CA GLU A 343 16.79 11.61 89.85
C GLU A 343 16.95 10.10 89.66
N TYR A 344 17.49 9.39 90.66
CA TYR A 344 17.57 7.93 90.62
C TYR A 344 16.16 7.29 90.66
N SER A 345 15.25 7.80 91.51
CA SER A 345 13.86 7.31 91.54
C SER A 345 13.16 7.55 90.20
N SER A 346 13.35 8.73 89.60
CA SER A 346 12.79 9.07 88.28
C SER A 346 13.30 8.14 87.18
N GLU A 347 14.59 7.78 87.18
CA GLU A 347 15.14 6.80 86.23
C GLU A 347 14.64 5.37 86.48
N GLN A 348 14.43 4.97 87.74
CA GLN A 348 13.81 3.66 88.06
C GLN A 348 12.36 3.59 87.56
N ASP A 349 11.58 4.65 87.77
CA ASP A 349 10.20 4.77 87.28
C ASP A 349 10.17 4.71 85.74
N LYS A 350 11.15 5.34 85.08
CA LYS A 350 11.33 5.28 83.62
C LYS A 350 11.65 3.86 83.14
N ILE A 351 12.56 3.14 83.78
CA ILE A 351 12.89 1.74 83.45
C ILE A 351 11.68 0.82 83.62
N GLN A 352 10.90 1.01 84.68
CA GLN A 352 9.68 0.24 84.94
C GLN A 352 8.61 0.52 83.87
N SER A 353 8.39 1.79 83.54
CA SER A 353 7.47 2.22 82.47
C SER A 353 7.86 1.64 81.10
N LEU A 354 9.13 1.72 80.73
CA LEU A 354 9.64 1.14 79.48
C LEU A 354 9.47 -0.38 79.45
N SER A 355 9.74 -1.07 80.55
CA SER A 355 9.55 -2.52 80.65
C SER A 355 8.08 -2.94 80.48
N GLN A 356 7.14 -2.18 81.05
CA GLN A 356 5.70 -2.41 80.85
C GLN A 356 5.28 -2.19 79.39
N ARG A 357 5.80 -1.15 78.72
CA ARG A 357 5.53 -0.89 77.30
C ARG A 357 6.10 -1.99 76.40
N MET A 358 7.31 -2.47 76.71
CA MET A 358 7.94 -3.60 76.00
C MET A 358 7.14 -4.90 76.16
N GLU A 359 6.60 -5.19 77.35
CA GLU A 359 5.79 -6.40 77.57
C GLU A 359 4.48 -6.35 76.77
N LYS A 360 3.84 -5.18 76.67
CA LYS A 360 2.66 -4.98 75.81
C LYS A 360 2.96 -5.29 74.33
N LEU A 361 4.10 -4.82 73.81
CA LEU A 361 4.53 -5.13 72.43
C LEU A 361 4.82 -6.62 72.24
N ARG A 362 5.43 -7.28 73.24
CA ARG A 362 5.72 -8.72 73.21
C ARG A 362 4.44 -9.55 73.18
N LEU A 363 3.42 -9.16 73.95
CA LEU A 363 2.11 -9.81 73.94
C LEU A 363 1.39 -9.62 72.59
N HIS A 364 1.44 -8.40 72.03
CA HIS A 364 0.90 -8.13 70.69
C HIS A 364 1.58 -8.99 69.62
N TYR A 365 2.91 -8.99 69.59
CA TYR A 365 3.70 -9.81 68.65
C TYR A 365 3.33 -11.29 68.75
N ARG A 366 3.24 -11.84 69.96
CA ARG A 366 2.86 -13.26 70.17
C ARG A 366 1.44 -13.55 69.72
N LYS A 367 0.51 -12.62 69.92
CA LYS A 367 -0.88 -12.77 69.48
C LYS A 367 -0.94 -12.86 67.95
N VAL A 368 -0.28 -11.94 67.26
CA VAL A 368 -0.23 -11.93 65.79
C VAL A 368 0.43 -13.21 65.25
N GLU A 369 1.58 -13.60 65.83
CA GLU A 369 2.36 -14.77 65.39
C GLU A 369 1.65 -16.11 65.63
N LYS A 370 1.01 -16.28 66.79
CA LYS A 370 0.50 -17.59 67.23
C LYS A 370 -1.00 -17.76 67.06
N GLN A 371 -1.75 -16.69 66.86
CA GLN A 371 -3.21 -16.76 66.75
C GLN A 371 -3.68 -16.20 65.41
N ASP A 372 -3.38 -14.93 65.13
CA ASP A 372 -3.99 -14.25 64.00
C ASP A 372 -3.48 -14.79 62.65
N ILE A 373 -2.16 -15.06 62.53
CA ILE A 373 -1.56 -15.64 61.32
C ILE A 373 -2.10 -17.06 61.05
N PRO A 374 -2.02 -18.03 61.98
CA PRO A 374 -2.54 -19.38 61.74
C PRO A 374 -4.04 -19.41 61.44
N ALA A 375 -4.85 -18.59 62.12
CA ALA A 375 -6.28 -18.51 61.87
C ALA A 375 -6.57 -18.00 60.45
N SER A 376 -5.87 -16.95 60.02
CA SER A 376 -6.02 -16.39 58.67
C SER A 376 -5.56 -17.35 57.58
N GLN A 377 -4.49 -18.12 57.84
CA GLN A 377 -3.99 -19.12 56.90
C GLN A 377 -4.97 -20.28 56.73
N MET A 378 -5.56 -20.79 57.82
CA MET A 378 -6.53 -21.89 57.77
C MET A 378 -7.80 -21.53 56.99
N VAL A 379 -8.29 -20.29 57.15
CA VAL A 379 -9.43 -19.78 56.37
C VAL A 379 -9.09 -19.74 54.88
N PHE A 380 -7.90 -19.24 54.52
CA PHE A 380 -7.44 -19.19 53.13
C PHE A 380 -7.28 -20.57 52.51
N GLU A 381 -6.66 -21.52 53.23
CA GLU A 381 -6.46 -22.89 52.73
C GLU A 381 -7.79 -23.60 52.45
N THR A 382 -8.78 -23.40 53.33
CA THR A 382 -10.13 -23.95 53.14
C THR A 382 -10.77 -23.42 51.85
N GLN A 383 -10.64 -22.12 51.58
CA GLN A 383 -11.16 -21.47 50.37
C GLN A 383 -10.39 -21.90 49.12
N TRP A 384 -9.06 -21.97 49.20
CA TRP A 384 -8.18 -22.42 48.11
C TRP A 384 -8.49 -23.85 47.65
N GLN A 385 -8.74 -24.76 48.60
CA GLN A 385 -9.06 -26.16 48.29
C GLN A 385 -10.45 -26.31 47.65
N GLN A 386 -11.45 -25.56 48.11
CA GLN A 386 -12.79 -25.54 47.48
C GLN A 386 -12.74 -25.01 46.03
N TRP A 387 -11.84 -24.07 45.76
CA TRP A 387 -11.71 -23.42 44.46
C TRP A 387 -10.78 -24.17 43.48
N GLY A 388 -9.64 -24.68 43.96
CA GLY A 388 -8.56 -25.22 43.14
C GLY A 388 -8.97 -26.41 42.26
N ALA A 389 -9.96 -27.20 42.69
CA ALA A 389 -10.41 -28.38 41.95
C ALA A 389 -11.41 -28.07 40.82
N SER A 390 -12.27 -27.05 40.96
CA SER A 390 -13.38 -26.80 40.02
C SER A 390 -13.20 -25.56 39.16
N GLY A 391 -12.63 -24.48 39.71
CA GLY A 391 -12.51 -23.19 39.02
C GLY A 391 -11.42 -23.15 37.95
N LEU A 392 -10.24 -23.70 38.26
CA LEU A 392 -9.07 -23.69 37.38
C LEU A 392 -9.28 -24.56 36.12
N ALA A 393 -9.89 -25.73 36.27
CA ALA A 393 -10.17 -26.62 35.14
C ALA A 393 -11.22 -26.04 34.18
N ALA A 394 -12.30 -25.45 34.71
CA ALA A 394 -13.33 -24.81 33.91
C ALA A 394 -12.80 -23.58 33.15
N LEU A 395 -11.95 -22.78 33.80
CA LEU A 395 -11.33 -21.61 33.17
C LEU A 395 -10.36 -22.01 32.04
N ARG A 396 -9.53 -23.04 32.24
CA ARG A 396 -8.65 -23.60 31.21
C ARG A 396 -9.44 -24.09 29.98
N ALA A 397 -10.56 -24.78 30.19
CA ALA A 397 -11.40 -25.28 29.10
C ALA A 397 -12.05 -24.15 28.27
N GLN A 398 -12.50 -23.07 28.92
CA GLN A 398 -13.10 -21.92 28.22
C GLN A 398 -12.07 -21.12 27.41
N LEU A 399 -10.83 -20.97 27.92
CA LEU A 399 -9.75 -20.30 27.21
C LEU A 399 -9.34 -21.05 25.93
N LEU A 400 -9.22 -22.38 26.01
CA LEU A 400 -8.91 -23.23 24.84
C LEU A 400 -9.97 -23.11 23.74
N LYS A 401 -11.26 -23.14 24.10
CA LYS A 401 -12.36 -23.01 23.13
C LYS A 401 -12.34 -21.66 22.39
N ARG A 402 -11.97 -20.58 23.07
CA ARG A 402 -11.86 -19.24 22.47
C ARG A 402 -10.65 -19.10 21.54
N GLU A 403 -9.56 -19.79 21.84
CA GLU A 403 -8.37 -19.87 20.98
C GLU A 403 -8.70 -20.56 19.64
N GLU A 404 -9.45 -21.67 19.69
CA GLU A 404 -9.91 -22.39 18.49
C GLU A 404 -10.81 -21.53 17.59
N GLU A 405 -11.72 -20.75 18.18
CA GLU A 405 -12.63 -19.90 17.42
C GLU A 405 -11.92 -18.73 16.71
N LEU A 406 -10.88 -18.16 17.34
CA LEU A 406 -10.05 -17.11 16.72
C LEU A 406 -9.27 -17.67 15.53
N ARG A 407 -8.67 -18.85 15.66
CA ARG A 407 -7.96 -19.52 14.55
C ARG A 407 -8.90 -19.78 13.38
N ARG A 408 -10.13 -20.22 13.65
CA ARG A 408 -11.16 -20.42 12.61
C ARG A 408 -11.46 -19.13 11.84
N ARG A 409 -11.67 -18.01 12.55
CA ARG A 409 -11.97 -16.72 11.92
C ARG A 409 -10.82 -16.18 11.07
N GLU A 410 -9.58 -16.32 11.52
CA GLU A 410 -8.40 -15.92 10.72
C GLU A 410 -8.29 -16.75 9.43
N GLN A 411 -8.62 -18.04 9.51
CA GLN A 411 -8.61 -18.93 8.36
C GLN A 411 -9.70 -18.52 7.34
N GLU A 412 -10.93 -18.24 7.82
CA GLU A 412 -12.04 -17.74 7.00
C GLU A 412 -11.72 -16.40 6.30
N ASP A 413 -11.09 -15.45 7.00
CA ASP A 413 -10.68 -14.16 6.42
C ASP A 413 -9.56 -14.32 5.37
N THR A 414 -8.65 -15.27 5.61
CA THR A 414 -7.57 -15.57 4.66
C THR A 414 -8.12 -16.18 3.38
N GLU A 415 -9.08 -17.09 3.50
CA GLU A 415 -9.80 -17.68 2.37
C GLU A 415 -10.60 -16.64 1.60
N ARG A 416 -11.30 -15.73 2.30
CA ARG A 416 -12.03 -14.62 1.69
C ARG A 416 -11.12 -13.73 0.85
N ARG A 417 -9.96 -13.32 1.37
CA ARG A 417 -8.99 -12.49 0.64
C ARG A 417 -8.37 -13.21 -0.57
N ARG A 418 -8.25 -14.54 -0.51
CA ARG A 418 -7.82 -15.35 -1.67
C ARG A 418 -8.91 -15.39 -2.74
N ALA A 419 -10.17 -15.59 -2.34
CA ALA A 419 -11.31 -15.57 -3.25
C ALA A 419 -11.49 -14.20 -3.93
N GLU A 420 -11.32 -13.10 -3.21
CA GLU A 420 -11.38 -11.73 -3.77
C GLU A 420 -10.28 -11.48 -4.81
N ARG A 421 -9.05 -11.96 -4.57
CA ARG A 421 -7.95 -11.86 -5.56
C ARG A 421 -8.20 -12.70 -6.81
N LEU A 422 -8.68 -13.92 -6.65
CA LEU A 422 -9.04 -14.79 -7.77
C LEU A 422 -10.16 -14.15 -8.60
N ALA A 423 -11.19 -13.60 -7.95
CA ALA A 423 -12.28 -12.90 -8.64
C ALA A 423 -11.79 -11.69 -9.45
N GLU A 424 -10.82 -10.94 -8.94
CA GLU A 424 -10.23 -9.81 -9.66
C GLU A 424 -9.37 -10.25 -10.86
N GLN A 425 -8.62 -11.35 -10.74
CA GLN A 425 -7.88 -11.95 -11.87
C GLN A 425 -8.82 -12.47 -12.96
N LEU A 426 -9.96 -13.06 -12.59
CA LEU A 426 -10.98 -13.52 -13.54
C LEU A 426 -11.72 -12.38 -14.25
N ARG A 427 -11.67 -11.14 -13.73
CA ARG A 427 -12.26 -9.99 -14.43
C ARG A 427 -11.39 -9.47 -15.57
N LYS A 428 -10.11 -9.86 -15.62
CA LYS A 428 -9.18 -9.41 -16.65
C LYS A 428 -9.19 -10.37 -17.84
N ASN A 429 -9.21 -9.80 -19.04
CA ASN A 429 -9.04 -10.53 -20.29
C ASN A 429 -7.74 -10.05 -20.95
N ASP A 430 -6.69 -10.86 -20.83
CA ASP A 430 -5.36 -10.50 -21.33
C ASP A 430 -5.07 -11.12 -22.71
N ASN A 431 -6.09 -11.59 -23.45
CA ASN A 431 -5.90 -12.20 -24.77
C ASN A 431 -5.14 -11.30 -25.75
N ALA A 432 -5.19 -9.98 -25.59
CA ALA A 432 -4.43 -9.02 -26.40
C ALA A 432 -2.91 -9.16 -26.25
N VAL A 433 -2.40 -9.75 -25.16
CA VAL A 433 -0.97 -10.02 -25.01
C VAL A 433 -0.45 -10.95 -26.11
N MET A 434 -1.34 -11.78 -26.68
CA MET A 434 -1.01 -12.74 -27.73
C MET A 434 -0.78 -12.08 -29.09
N ASP A 435 -1.16 -10.80 -29.25
CA ASP A 435 -0.90 -10.03 -30.47
C ASP A 435 0.57 -9.55 -30.53
N SER A 436 1.29 -9.61 -29.40
CA SER A 436 2.71 -9.23 -29.30
C SER A 436 3.69 -10.39 -29.59
N GLY A 437 3.19 -11.60 -29.84
CA GLY A 437 3.99 -12.79 -30.17
C GLY A 437 3.78 -13.97 -29.21
N VAL A 438 4.86 -14.73 -28.96
CA VAL A 438 4.81 -15.96 -28.15
C VAL A 438 4.88 -15.62 -26.66
N LEU A 439 3.83 -15.94 -25.91
CA LEU A 439 3.78 -15.87 -24.46
C LEU A 439 4.38 -17.14 -23.84
N ARG A 440 5.54 -16.98 -23.20
CA ARG A 440 6.16 -18.05 -22.41
C ARG A 440 5.76 -17.91 -20.95
N ALA A 441 5.05 -18.89 -20.41
CA ALA A 441 4.57 -18.85 -19.03
C ALA A 441 4.41 -20.24 -18.41
N VAL A 442 4.21 -20.28 -17.09
CA VAL A 442 3.81 -21.49 -16.36
C VAL A 442 2.30 -21.44 -16.12
N VAL A 443 1.60 -22.54 -16.34
CA VAL A 443 0.17 -22.65 -16.03
C VAL A 443 -0.02 -22.73 -14.53
N THR A 444 -0.76 -21.80 -13.94
CA THR A 444 -1.04 -21.75 -12.49
C THR A 444 -2.47 -22.14 -12.16
N GLY A 445 -3.37 -22.16 -13.14
CA GLY A 445 -4.76 -22.54 -12.96
C GLY A 445 -5.51 -22.68 -14.28
N TYR A 446 -6.64 -23.37 -14.21
CA TYR A 446 -7.57 -23.60 -15.31
C TYR A 446 -8.99 -23.61 -14.73
N GLY A 447 -9.96 -23.13 -15.50
CA GLY A 447 -11.37 -23.30 -15.17
C GLY A 447 -12.28 -22.82 -16.30
N GLU A 448 -13.58 -22.82 -16.03
CA GLU A 448 -14.61 -22.33 -16.94
C GLU A 448 -15.42 -21.24 -16.23
N ALA A 449 -15.64 -20.11 -16.89
CA ALA A 449 -16.39 -18.99 -16.35
C ALA A 449 -17.00 -18.14 -17.49
N PRO A 450 -18.00 -17.29 -17.21
CA PRO A 450 -18.46 -16.28 -18.16
C PRO A 450 -17.31 -15.32 -18.48
N MET A 451 -16.92 -15.22 -19.76
CA MET A 451 -15.80 -14.38 -20.16
C MET A 451 -16.10 -12.89 -19.92
N PRO A 452 -15.15 -12.11 -19.38
CA PRO A 452 -15.28 -10.67 -19.26
C PRO A 452 -15.49 -10.01 -20.63
N GLY A 453 -16.62 -9.32 -20.78
CA GLY A 453 -16.98 -8.55 -21.98
C GLY A 453 -18.20 -9.08 -22.73
N ASN A 454 -18.27 -10.39 -23.00
CA ASN A 454 -19.38 -11.00 -23.74
C ASN A 454 -20.26 -11.94 -22.88
N GLY A 455 -19.78 -12.36 -21.70
CA GLY A 455 -20.53 -13.22 -20.78
C GLY A 455 -20.70 -14.66 -21.24
N GLU A 456 -20.02 -15.08 -22.32
CA GLU A 456 -20.08 -16.44 -22.82
C GLU A 456 -19.33 -17.38 -21.88
N MET A 457 -19.91 -18.54 -21.56
CA MET A 457 -19.21 -19.57 -20.79
C MET A 457 -18.02 -20.07 -21.59
N THR A 458 -16.81 -19.86 -21.08
CA THR A 458 -15.58 -20.17 -21.81
C THR A 458 -14.48 -20.61 -20.83
N CYS A 459 -13.56 -21.45 -21.33
CA CYS A 459 -12.39 -21.87 -20.56
C CYS A 459 -11.41 -20.70 -20.36
N TYR A 460 -10.76 -20.63 -19.20
CA TYR A 460 -9.65 -19.72 -18.94
C TYR A 460 -8.40 -20.47 -18.48
N LEU A 461 -7.24 -19.89 -18.76
CA LEU A 461 -5.95 -20.28 -18.18
C LEU A 461 -5.38 -19.13 -17.35
N LEU A 462 -4.98 -19.44 -16.13
CA LEU A 462 -4.12 -18.57 -15.34
C LEU A 462 -2.67 -18.93 -15.64
N LEU A 463 -1.89 -17.91 -15.98
CA LEU A 463 -0.50 -18.03 -16.38
C LEU A 463 0.37 -17.10 -15.54
N HIS A 464 1.59 -17.52 -15.26
CA HIS A 464 2.57 -16.70 -14.55
C HIS A 464 3.94 -16.74 -15.22
N ASN A 465 4.56 -15.58 -15.38
CA ASN A 465 5.95 -15.45 -15.79
C ASN A 465 6.62 -14.24 -15.10
N ARG A 466 7.89 -13.95 -15.47
CA ARG A 466 8.68 -12.84 -14.90
C ARG A 466 8.10 -11.45 -15.12
N ASN A 467 7.21 -11.28 -16.11
CA ASN A 467 6.57 -10.02 -16.46
C ASN A 467 5.21 -9.85 -15.77
N GLY A 468 4.66 -10.89 -15.13
CA GLY A 468 3.41 -10.82 -14.38
C GLY A 468 2.54 -12.08 -14.50
N GLU A 469 1.32 -11.94 -14.00
CA GLU A 469 0.23 -12.90 -14.13
C GLU A 469 -0.67 -12.50 -15.30
N TYR A 470 -1.15 -13.49 -16.05
CA TYR A 470 -2.03 -13.31 -17.20
C TYR A 470 -3.23 -14.24 -17.11
N THR A 471 -4.41 -13.75 -17.50
CA THR A 471 -5.61 -14.57 -17.66
C THR A 471 -5.96 -14.65 -19.15
N LEU A 472 -5.74 -15.81 -19.77
CA LEU A 472 -6.15 -16.07 -21.15
C LEU A 472 -7.50 -16.79 -21.19
N TRP A 473 -8.31 -16.48 -22.19
CA TRP A 473 -9.66 -16.99 -22.38
C TRP A 473 -9.81 -17.64 -23.76
N GLY A 474 -10.48 -18.80 -23.82
CA GLY A 474 -10.79 -19.50 -25.07
C GLY A 474 -11.07 -20.99 -24.85
N ASN A 475 -12.08 -21.53 -25.50
CA ASN A 475 -12.47 -22.96 -25.36
C ASN A 475 -11.37 -23.93 -25.82
N GLU A 476 -10.49 -23.49 -26.72
CA GLU A 476 -9.32 -24.25 -27.12
C GLU A 476 -8.31 -24.49 -26.00
N LEU A 477 -8.44 -23.79 -24.88
CA LEU A 477 -7.57 -23.92 -23.71
C LEU A 477 -7.86 -25.17 -22.87
N GLU A 478 -9.00 -25.85 -23.09
CA GLU A 478 -9.41 -27.06 -22.36
C GLU A 478 -8.30 -28.13 -22.32
N LYS A 479 -7.55 -28.29 -23.41
CA LYS A 479 -6.45 -29.25 -23.51
C LYS A 479 -5.29 -28.99 -22.53
N TYR A 480 -5.18 -27.79 -21.97
CA TYR A 480 -4.16 -27.45 -20.96
C TYR A 480 -4.64 -27.72 -19.53
N ARG A 481 -5.87 -28.21 -19.31
CA ARG A 481 -6.42 -28.51 -17.97
C ARG A 481 -5.52 -29.41 -17.12
N SER A 482 -4.79 -30.33 -17.75
CA SER A 482 -3.91 -31.29 -17.09
C SER A 482 -2.46 -30.80 -16.97
N ARG A 483 -2.15 -29.61 -17.50
CA ARG A 483 -0.78 -29.07 -17.60
C ARG A 483 -0.51 -28.01 -16.52
N ILE A 484 -1.22 -28.05 -15.39
CA ILE A 484 -0.97 -27.15 -14.26
C ILE A 484 0.46 -27.36 -13.77
N PHE A 485 1.18 -26.25 -13.55
CA PHE A 485 2.60 -26.14 -13.23
C PHE A 485 3.58 -26.49 -14.35
N GLU A 486 3.10 -26.76 -15.57
CA GLU A 486 3.96 -26.93 -16.73
C GLU A 486 4.24 -25.61 -17.44
N ARG A 487 5.37 -25.55 -18.16
CA ARG A 487 5.70 -24.44 -19.05
C ARG A 487 4.99 -24.61 -20.39
N VAL A 488 4.44 -23.52 -20.88
CA VAL A 488 3.77 -23.41 -22.18
C VAL A 488 4.33 -22.23 -22.96
N ASP A 489 4.48 -22.41 -24.27
CA ASP A 489 4.88 -21.38 -25.22
C ASP A 489 3.66 -21.08 -26.11
N LEU A 490 2.72 -20.28 -25.58
CA LEU A 490 1.45 -20.00 -26.25
C LEU A 490 1.58 -18.87 -27.25
N MET A 491 0.83 -18.92 -28.35
CA MET A 491 0.71 -17.82 -29.30
C MET A 491 -0.65 -17.86 -30.00
N ARG A 492 -1.02 -16.74 -30.61
CA ARG A 492 -2.20 -16.65 -31.48
C ARG A 492 -1.81 -17.01 -32.91
N ASP A 493 -2.48 -18.00 -33.50
CA ASP A 493 -2.27 -18.38 -34.90
C ASP A 493 -3.01 -17.43 -35.87
N ARG A 494 -2.83 -17.62 -37.19
CA ARG A 494 -3.46 -16.78 -38.23
C ARG A 494 -4.99 -16.81 -38.22
N SER A 495 -5.59 -17.81 -37.57
CA SER A 495 -7.04 -17.94 -37.43
C SER A 495 -7.58 -17.31 -36.14
N GLY A 496 -6.70 -16.78 -35.29
CA GLY A 496 -7.05 -16.15 -34.00
C GLY A 496 -7.04 -17.10 -32.80
N TYR A 497 -6.71 -18.38 -32.99
CA TYR A 497 -6.71 -19.40 -31.94
C TYR A 497 -5.45 -19.34 -31.07
N ILE A 498 -5.60 -19.52 -29.75
CA ILE A 498 -4.47 -19.67 -28.85
C ILE A 498 -3.97 -21.12 -28.89
N CYS A 499 -2.73 -21.31 -29.29
CA CYS A 499 -2.12 -22.64 -29.37
C CYS A 499 -0.67 -22.63 -28.89
N ASP A 500 -0.13 -23.82 -28.63
CA ASP A 500 1.28 -23.98 -28.34
C ASP A 500 2.06 -23.83 -29.65
N ARG A 501 3.20 -23.15 -29.60
CA ARG A 501 4.07 -22.91 -30.75
C ARG A 501 4.43 -24.19 -31.49
N SER A 502 4.51 -25.34 -30.79
CA SER A 502 4.79 -26.64 -31.40
C SER A 502 3.71 -27.15 -32.36
N GLU A 503 2.51 -26.56 -32.34
CA GLU A 503 1.34 -27.05 -33.10
C GLU A 503 1.12 -26.32 -34.43
N ILE A 504 1.99 -25.38 -34.79
CA ILE A 504 1.88 -24.56 -36.00
C ILE A 504 2.08 -25.40 -37.27
N GLY A 505 1.16 -25.25 -38.24
CA GLY A 505 1.27 -25.85 -39.57
C GLY A 505 0.80 -27.31 -39.66
N GLN A 506 0.39 -27.92 -38.54
CA GLN A 506 -0.09 -29.31 -38.50
C GLN A 506 -1.62 -29.43 -38.57
N ARG A 507 -2.34 -28.32 -38.73
CA ARG A 507 -3.81 -28.29 -38.61
C ARG A 507 -4.53 -28.10 -39.95
N PRO A 508 -5.65 -28.80 -40.17
CA PRO A 508 -6.53 -28.56 -41.31
C PRO A 508 -7.13 -27.15 -41.29
N PRO A 509 -7.39 -26.53 -42.47
CA PRO A 509 -7.93 -25.17 -42.56
C PRO A 509 -9.30 -25.07 -41.88
N LEU A 510 -9.57 -23.95 -41.20
CA LEU A 510 -10.85 -23.68 -40.57
C LEU A 510 -11.88 -23.15 -41.57
N GLN A 511 -13.09 -23.71 -41.53
CA GLN A 511 -14.24 -23.21 -42.27
C GLN A 511 -15.40 -22.93 -41.33
N ARG A 512 -16.01 -21.75 -41.44
CA ARG A 512 -17.22 -21.36 -40.71
C ARG A 512 -18.43 -21.57 -41.61
N VAL A 513 -19.39 -22.36 -41.16
CA VAL A 513 -20.58 -22.76 -41.92
C VAL A 513 -21.79 -22.02 -41.37
N TYR A 514 -22.51 -21.29 -42.23
CA TYR A 514 -23.70 -20.53 -41.86
C TYR A 514 -24.94 -21.07 -42.55
N SER A 515 -26.05 -21.13 -41.82
CA SER A 515 -27.36 -21.52 -42.36
C SER A 515 -27.91 -20.41 -43.26
N SER A 516 -28.17 -20.77 -44.52
CA SER A 516 -28.84 -19.84 -45.44
C SER A 516 -30.29 -19.59 -45.04
N ALA A 517 -30.97 -20.57 -44.43
CA ALA A 517 -32.35 -20.41 -43.96
C ALA A 517 -32.44 -19.32 -42.87
N THR A 518 -31.46 -19.28 -41.96
CA THR A 518 -31.40 -18.25 -40.93
C THR A 518 -31.12 -16.87 -41.54
N PHE A 519 -30.22 -16.80 -42.53
CA PHE A 519 -29.94 -15.55 -43.22
C PHE A 519 -31.14 -15.07 -44.08
N GLU A 520 -31.86 -15.98 -44.73
CA GLU A 520 -33.09 -15.68 -45.48
C GLU A 520 -34.19 -15.15 -44.56
N GLN A 521 -34.34 -15.74 -43.36
CA GLN A 521 -35.28 -15.25 -42.36
C GLN A 521 -34.94 -13.83 -41.89
N LEU A 522 -33.66 -13.55 -41.60
CA LEU A 522 -33.20 -12.21 -41.23
C LEU A 522 -33.50 -11.19 -42.35
N LEU A 523 -33.18 -11.56 -43.59
CA LEU A 523 -33.39 -10.69 -44.74
C LEU A 523 -34.88 -10.43 -45.00
N THR A 524 -35.73 -11.42 -44.76
CA THR A 524 -37.19 -11.27 -44.83
C THR A 524 -37.66 -10.23 -43.82
N GLN A 525 -37.18 -10.30 -42.57
CA GLN A 525 -37.50 -9.28 -41.56
C GLN A 525 -37.00 -7.89 -41.99
N VAL A 526 -35.76 -7.78 -42.48
CA VAL A 526 -35.21 -6.51 -42.98
C VAL A 526 -36.09 -5.92 -44.09
N CYS A 527 -36.57 -6.75 -45.01
CA CYS A 527 -37.43 -6.29 -46.09
C CYS A 527 -38.82 -5.85 -45.60
N GLN A 528 -39.37 -6.50 -44.57
CA GLN A 528 -40.65 -6.13 -43.95
C GLN A 528 -40.53 -4.82 -43.14
N THR A 529 -39.39 -4.59 -42.48
CA THR A 529 -39.17 -3.38 -41.67
C THR A 529 -38.87 -2.15 -42.54
N TRP A 530 -38.13 -2.30 -43.65
CA TRP A 530 -37.78 -1.19 -44.54
C TRP A 530 -38.20 -1.40 -46.02
N PRO A 531 -39.49 -1.65 -46.31
CA PRO A 531 -39.95 -2.06 -47.64
C PRO A 531 -39.71 -1.01 -48.73
N GLN A 532 -39.70 0.27 -48.35
CA GLN A 532 -39.45 1.38 -49.28
C GLN A 532 -37.98 1.41 -49.77
N HIS A 533 -37.05 0.93 -48.95
CA HIS A 533 -35.61 0.95 -49.25
C HIS A 533 -35.11 -0.38 -49.86
N THR A 534 -35.86 -1.47 -49.68
CA THR A 534 -35.50 -2.82 -50.13
C THR A 534 -36.30 -3.31 -51.35
N ARG A 535 -37.21 -2.49 -51.91
CA ARG A 535 -38.10 -2.88 -53.02
C ARG A 535 -37.39 -3.50 -54.23
N ASN A 536 -36.18 -3.03 -54.56
CA ASN A 536 -35.40 -3.49 -55.72
C ASN A 536 -34.28 -4.48 -55.33
N LEU A 537 -34.44 -5.20 -54.21
CA LEU A 537 -33.48 -6.20 -53.75
C LEU A 537 -33.45 -7.39 -54.72
N ARG A 538 -32.27 -7.66 -55.29
CA ARG A 538 -32.05 -8.81 -56.16
C ARG A 538 -31.63 -10.02 -55.33
N GLN A 539 -32.59 -10.90 -55.06
CA GLN A 539 -32.37 -12.16 -54.36
C GLN A 539 -31.87 -13.26 -55.32
N PRO A 540 -31.14 -14.27 -54.83
CA PRO A 540 -30.75 -15.42 -55.64
C PRO A 540 -31.99 -16.24 -56.05
N LYS A 541 -31.98 -16.80 -57.26
CA LYS A 541 -33.06 -17.71 -57.72
C LYS A 541 -33.21 -18.97 -56.86
N THR A 542 -32.11 -19.45 -56.31
CA THR A 542 -32.05 -20.64 -55.45
C THR A 542 -31.11 -20.35 -54.29
N TRP A 543 -31.61 -20.49 -53.06
CA TRP A 543 -30.79 -20.36 -51.86
C TRP A 543 -29.94 -21.62 -51.67
N PRO A 544 -28.63 -21.51 -51.43
CA PRO A 544 -27.81 -22.66 -51.05
C PRO A 544 -28.25 -23.17 -49.67
N GLU A 545 -28.03 -24.44 -49.32
CA GLU A 545 -28.37 -24.93 -47.95
C GLU A 545 -27.55 -24.21 -46.87
N SER A 546 -26.26 -24.01 -47.14
CA SER A 546 -25.34 -23.26 -46.30
C SER A 546 -24.28 -22.58 -47.15
N PHE A 547 -23.59 -21.60 -46.58
CA PHE A 547 -22.38 -21.02 -47.16
C PHE A 547 -21.23 -21.07 -46.17
N CYS A 548 -20.02 -21.25 -46.70
CA CYS A 548 -18.80 -21.39 -45.92
C CYS A 548 -17.92 -20.17 -46.08
N LEU A 549 -17.34 -19.71 -44.97
CA LEU A 549 -16.27 -18.73 -44.96
C LEU A 549 -14.96 -19.41 -44.55
N GLY A 550 -13.87 -19.04 -45.22
CA GLY A 550 -12.51 -19.48 -44.87
C GLY A 550 -11.97 -18.77 -43.63
N GLU A 551 -10.72 -19.07 -43.27
CA GLU A 551 -10.01 -18.43 -42.15
C GLU A 551 -9.93 -16.91 -42.30
N ASP A 552 -9.74 -16.43 -43.52
CA ASP A 552 -9.70 -15.01 -43.91
C ASP A 552 -11.10 -14.36 -43.96
N ARG A 553 -12.14 -15.11 -43.57
CA ARG A 553 -13.55 -14.71 -43.57
C ARG A 553 -14.12 -14.42 -44.96
N GLN A 554 -13.42 -14.81 -46.02
CA GLN A 554 -13.92 -14.74 -47.39
C GLN A 554 -14.71 -16.00 -47.77
N PRO A 555 -15.62 -15.93 -48.76
CA PRO A 555 -16.36 -17.10 -49.22
C PRO A 555 -15.44 -18.21 -49.70
N ALA A 556 -15.60 -19.41 -49.13
CA ALA A 556 -14.79 -20.59 -49.39
C ALA A 556 -15.65 -21.76 -49.87
N ILE A 557 -15.04 -22.67 -50.64
CA ILE A 557 -15.69 -23.92 -51.06
C ILE A 557 -15.64 -24.89 -49.87
N PRO A 558 -16.77 -25.53 -49.49
CA PRO A 558 -16.79 -26.50 -48.40
C PRO A 558 -15.78 -27.63 -48.63
N SER A 559 -14.94 -27.91 -47.63
CA SER A 559 -13.95 -28.99 -47.66
C SER A 559 -14.24 -30.03 -46.59
N LEU A 560 -14.10 -31.31 -46.95
CA LEU A 560 -14.20 -32.45 -46.02
C LEU A 560 -12.97 -32.56 -45.10
N ALA A 561 -11.83 -32.04 -45.56
CA ALA A 561 -10.59 -32.04 -44.79
C ALA A 561 -10.48 -30.83 -43.85
N ALA A 562 -11.41 -29.88 -43.90
CA ALA A 562 -11.41 -28.67 -43.07
C ALA A 562 -12.07 -28.91 -41.71
N ARG A 563 -11.57 -28.25 -40.67
CA ARG A 563 -12.26 -28.18 -39.37
C ARG A 563 -13.43 -27.21 -39.51
N LYS A 564 -14.65 -27.65 -39.17
CA LYS A 564 -15.87 -26.84 -39.34
C LYS A 564 -16.34 -26.26 -38.01
N VAL A 565 -16.72 -24.99 -38.01
CA VAL A 565 -17.49 -24.34 -36.94
C VAL A 565 -18.87 -24.04 -37.51
N ASP A 566 -19.90 -24.59 -36.87
CA ASP A 566 -21.25 -24.60 -37.43
C ASP A 566 -22.16 -23.60 -36.71
N PHE A 567 -22.70 -22.65 -37.47
CA PHE A 567 -23.61 -21.60 -37.02
C PHE A 567 -25.05 -21.88 -37.45
N THR A 568 -25.37 -23.11 -37.87
CA THR A 568 -26.69 -23.47 -38.40
C THR A 568 -27.81 -23.50 -37.36
N GLN A 569 -27.48 -23.58 -36.06
CA GLN A 569 -28.48 -23.59 -34.97
C GLN A 569 -28.66 -22.23 -34.27
N GLY A 570 -27.95 -21.19 -34.70
CA GLY A 570 -28.07 -19.88 -34.06
C GLY A 570 -29.44 -19.25 -34.26
N ARG A 571 -30.03 -18.72 -33.17
CA ARG A 571 -31.31 -17.99 -33.22
C ARG A 571 -31.08 -16.51 -33.49
N LEU A 572 -31.84 -15.95 -34.41
CA LEU A 572 -31.89 -14.50 -34.62
C LEU A 572 -32.47 -13.79 -33.40
N PRO A 573 -32.05 -12.54 -33.12
CA PRO A 573 -32.71 -11.70 -32.13
C PRO A 573 -34.20 -11.56 -32.44
N PRO A 574 -35.06 -11.48 -31.41
CA PRO A 574 -36.50 -11.29 -31.60
C PRO A 574 -36.85 -9.92 -32.19
N THR A 575 -35.93 -8.96 -32.19
CA THR A 575 -36.10 -7.62 -32.77
C THR A 575 -34.86 -7.27 -33.56
N LEU A 576 -35.06 -6.76 -34.78
CA LEU A 576 -33.96 -6.28 -35.61
C LEU A 576 -33.22 -5.14 -34.91
N MET A 577 -31.91 -5.29 -34.83
CA MET A 577 -31.02 -4.29 -34.30
C MET A 577 -30.17 -3.76 -35.45
N PRO A 578 -30.50 -2.57 -36.01
CA PRO A 578 -29.70 -1.98 -37.06
C PRO A 578 -28.38 -1.49 -36.48
N VAL A 579 -27.29 -1.96 -37.06
CA VAL A 579 -25.92 -1.68 -36.62
C VAL A 579 -25.35 -0.51 -37.37
N MET A 580 -25.46 -0.50 -38.69
CA MET A 580 -24.98 0.61 -39.50
C MET A 580 -25.72 0.74 -40.82
N SER A 581 -25.74 1.96 -41.34
CA SER A 581 -26.38 2.23 -42.63
C SER A 581 -25.67 3.34 -43.39
N SER A 582 -25.83 3.30 -44.71
CA SER A 582 -25.39 4.35 -45.61
C SER A 582 -26.46 4.61 -46.66
N VAL A 583 -26.83 5.88 -46.80
CA VAL A 583 -27.82 6.36 -47.77
C VAL A 583 -27.16 7.47 -48.59
N ASP A 584 -27.31 7.41 -49.90
CA ASP A 584 -26.85 8.45 -50.81
C ASP A 584 -27.65 9.74 -50.58
N ARG A 585 -26.94 10.86 -50.36
CA ARG A 585 -27.58 12.12 -49.98
C ARG A 585 -28.37 12.77 -51.11
N GLU A 586 -28.00 12.52 -52.37
CA GLU A 586 -28.59 13.19 -53.53
C GLU A 586 -29.88 12.49 -53.96
N ASN A 587 -29.82 11.17 -54.13
CA ASN A 587 -30.94 10.39 -54.65
C ASN A 587 -31.71 9.62 -53.56
N ARG A 588 -31.30 9.75 -52.29
CA ARG A 588 -31.88 9.07 -51.11
C ARG A 588 -31.93 7.55 -51.23
N GLN A 589 -31.11 6.95 -52.09
CA GLN A 589 -31.05 5.50 -52.23
C GLN A 589 -30.18 4.86 -51.16
N LEU A 590 -30.67 3.76 -50.59
CA LEU A 590 -29.92 2.93 -49.68
C LEU A 590 -28.71 2.31 -50.40
N GLN A 591 -27.53 2.50 -49.82
CA GLN A 591 -26.25 1.96 -50.30
C GLN A 591 -25.80 0.76 -49.46
N LEU A 592 -26.01 0.83 -48.15
CA LEU A 592 -25.69 -0.24 -47.21
C LEU A 592 -26.68 -0.20 -46.03
N LEU A 593 -27.14 -1.36 -45.58
CA LEU A 593 -27.78 -1.53 -44.29
C LEU A 593 -27.33 -2.86 -43.72
N LEU A 594 -26.74 -2.83 -42.53
CA LEU A 594 -26.35 -4.01 -41.79
C LEU A 594 -27.06 -4.02 -40.44
N VAL A 595 -27.64 -5.17 -40.11
CA VAL A 595 -28.33 -5.49 -38.87
C VAL A 595 -27.62 -6.66 -38.19
N MET A 596 -27.78 -6.76 -36.88
CA MET A 596 -27.21 -7.86 -36.09
C MET A 596 -27.83 -9.20 -36.53
N GLY A 597 -26.96 -10.18 -36.83
CA GLY A 597 -27.31 -11.51 -37.32
C GLY A 597 -27.23 -12.59 -36.26
N VAL A 598 -26.56 -13.70 -36.56
CA VAL A 598 -26.26 -14.77 -35.60
C VAL A 598 -24.86 -14.56 -35.04
N ASP A 599 -24.71 -14.63 -33.72
CA ASP A 599 -23.45 -14.32 -33.01
C ASP A 599 -22.89 -12.95 -33.46
N ASP A 600 -21.59 -12.85 -33.74
CA ASP A 600 -20.94 -11.61 -34.20
C ASP A 600 -21.12 -11.32 -35.71
N SER A 601 -21.99 -12.06 -36.40
CA SER A 601 -22.26 -11.80 -37.83
C SER A 601 -23.26 -10.68 -38.03
N LEU A 602 -23.11 -9.96 -39.14
CA LEU A 602 -24.05 -8.95 -39.58
C LEU A 602 -24.69 -9.39 -40.90
N GLY A 603 -25.99 -9.17 -41.02
CA GLY A 603 -26.74 -9.42 -42.25
C GLY A 603 -27.45 -8.16 -42.73
N GLY A 604 -27.82 -8.11 -44.00
CA GLY A 604 -28.62 -7.00 -44.51
C GLY A 604 -28.50 -6.86 -46.02
N VAL A 605 -28.25 -5.64 -46.50
CA VAL A 605 -28.20 -5.34 -47.94
C VAL A 605 -27.05 -4.40 -48.28
N VAL A 606 -26.47 -4.59 -49.47
CA VAL A 606 -25.40 -3.74 -50.02
C VAL A 606 -25.66 -3.48 -51.51
N ARG A 607 -25.43 -2.23 -51.94
CA ARG A 607 -25.53 -1.85 -53.35
C ARG A 607 -24.18 -1.98 -54.04
N LEU A 608 -24.13 -2.78 -55.11
CA LEU A 608 -22.96 -3.01 -55.94
C LEU A 608 -23.34 -2.75 -57.41
N ASN A 609 -22.58 -1.90 -58.11
CA ASN A 609 -22.90 -1.50 -59.50
C ASN A 609 -24.37 -1.08 -59.71
N GLY A 610 -24.92 -0.29 -58.78
CA GLY A 610 -26.31 0.19 -58.84
C GLY A 610 -27.38 -0.83 -58.45
N THR A 611 -27.04 -2.12 -58.29
CA THR A 611 -27.98 -3.19 -57.91
C THR A 611 -27.87 -3.50 -56.41
N LEU A 612 -29.00 -3.67 -55.73
CA LEU A 612 -29.04 -4.00 -54.31
C LEU A 612 -29.03 -5.52 -54.12
N TYR A 613 -28.09 -6.04 -53.34
CA TYR A 613 -27.92 -7.47 -53.05
C TYR A 613 -28.01 -7.74 -51.55
N PRO A 614 -28.41 -8.97 -51.14
CA PRO A 614 -28.26 -9.42 -49.77
C PRO A 614 -26.77 -9.39 -49.37
N ALA A 615 -26.49 -8.82 -48.20
CA ALA A 615 -25.15 -8.67 -47.66
C ALA A 615 -24.98 -9.51 -46.40
N PHE A 616 -23.85 -10.19 -46.31
CA PHE A 616 -23.40 -10.89 -45.11
C PHE A 616 -22.00 -10.38 -44.76
N ALA A 617 -21.82 -9.92 -43.53
CA ALA A 617 -20.57 -9.36 -43.08
C ALA A 617 -20.13 -9.98 -41.75
N VAL A 618 -18.83 -10.19 -41.60
CA VAL A 618 -18.23 -10.79 -40.40
C VAL A 618 -16.91 -10.10 -40.08
N PRO A 619 -16.62 -9.85 -38.79
CA PRO A 619 -15.32 -9.38 -38.36
C PRO A 619 -14.19 -10.35 -38.77
N SER A 620 -13.05 -9.78 -39.16
CA SER A 620 -11.78 -10.50 -39.31
C SER A 620 -11.34 -11.08 -37.96
N ALA A 621 -10.41 -12.03 -37.98
CA ALA A 621 -10.00 -12.71 -36.75
C ALA A 621 -9.34 -11.78 -35.70
N ASP A 622 -8.74 -10.68 -36.16
CA ASP A 622 -8.12 -9.62 -35.35
C ASP A 622 -9.04 -8.42 -35.13
N ASN A 623 -10.30 -8.48 -35.60
CA ASN A 623 -11.27 -7.38 -35.62
C ASN A 623 -10.78 -6.10 -36.33
N SER A 624 -9.73 -6.16 -37.15
CA SER A 624 -9.23 -4.99 -37.87
C SER A 624 -10.10 -4.62 -39.07
N GLN A 625 -10.89 -5.57 -39.59
CA GLN A 625 -11.74 -5.38 -40.76
C GLN A 625 -13.10 -6.07 -40.58
N LEU A 626 -14.15 -5.47 -41.12
CA LEU A 626 -15.44 -6.12 -41.32
C LEU A 626 -15.54 -6.62 -42.76
N VAL A 627 -15.30 -7.91 -42.99
CA VAL A 627 -15.35 -8.50 -44.33
C VAL A 627 -16.80 -8.62 -44.77
N ILE A 628 -17.15 -8.02 -45.92
CA ILE A 628 -18.51 -8.02 -46.45
C ILE A 628 -18.58 -8.83 -47.74
N SER A 629 -19.59 -9.69 -47.83
CA SER A 629 -19.91 -10.52 -48.98
C SER A 629 -21.34 -10.28 -49.45
N ALA A 630 -21.56 -10.37 -50.75
CA ALA A 630 -22.88 -10.26 -51.35
C ALA A 630 -23.35 -11.64 -51.86
N LEU A 631 -24.61 -11.97 -51.58
CA LEU A 631 -25.22 -13.19 -52.09
C LEU A 631 -25.80 -12.95 -53.49
N THR A 632 -25.34 -13.72 -54.46
CA THR A 632 -25.74 -13.61 -55.87
C THR A 632 -26.31 -14.93 -56.38
N ASP A 633 -26.84 -14.94 -57.61
CA ASP A 633 -27.24 -16.17 -58.31
C ASP A 633 -26.08 -17.20 -58.43
N LYS A 634 -24.82 -16.77 -58.26
CA LYS A 634 -23.61 -17.61 -58.29
C LYS A 634 -23.07 -17.95 -56.90
N GLY A 635 -23.91 -17.83 -55.87
CA GLY A 635 -23.55 -18.02 -54.46
C GLY A 635 -22.96 -16.76 -53.81
N LEU A 636 -22.41 -16.94 -52.61
CA LEU A 636 -21.81 -15.88 -51.81
C LEU A 636 -20.48 -15.43 -52.43
N ARG A 637 -20.33 -14.12 -52.63
CA ARG A 637 -19.15 -13.53 -53.26
C ARG A 637 -18.60 -12.40 -52.41
N TYR A 638 -17.28 -12.35 -52.28
CA TYR A 638 -16.61 -11.25 -51.59
C TYR A 638 -16.95 -9.91 -52.27
N ALA A 639 -17.48 -8.97 -51.49
CA ALA A 639 -17.91 -7.65 -51.95
C ALA A 639 -16.93 -6.54 -51.55
N GLY A 640 -16.21 -6.71 -50.45
CA GLY A 640 -15.26 -5.72 -49.93
C GLY A 640 -14.95 -5.92 -48.45
N TYR A 641 -14.48 -4.87 -47.80
CA TYR A 641 -14.27 -4.81 -46.36
C TYR A 641 -14.53 -3.41 -45.81
N GLY A 642 -14.92 -3.32 -44.54
CA GLY A 642 -15.06 -2.09 -43.79
C GLY A 642 -13.94 -1.92 -42.76
N VAL A 643 -13.53 -0.68 -42.51
CA VAL A 643 -12.56 -0.31 -41.46
C VAL A 643 -13.16 0.78 -40.58
N ALA A 644 -13.03 0.64 -39.27
CA ALA A 644 -13.46 1.67 -38.31
C ALA A 644 -12.61 2.95 -38.44
N VAL A 645 -13.26 4.11 -38.49
CA VAL A 645 -12.57 5.41 -38.52
C VAL A 645 -12.14 5.78 -37.10
N ASN A 646 -10.90 5.44 -36.76
CA ASN A 646 -10.34 5.63 -35.42
C ASN A 646 -9.47 6.89 -35.27
N HIS A 647 -9.17 7.57 -36.38
CA HIS A 647 -8.29 8.74 -36.43
C HIS A 647 -8.80 9.75 -37.46
N ASP A 648 -8.69 11.04 -37.14
CA ASP A 648 -8.91 12.13 -38.08
C ASP A 648 -7.54 12.61 -38.59
N ALA A 649 -7.40 12.85 -39.90
CA ALA A 649 -6.13 13.23 -40.52
C ALA A 649 -5.66 14.62 -40.06
N ASP A 650 -6.60 15.50 -39.71
CA ASP A 650 -6.36 16.91 -39.41
C ASP A 650 -6.41 17.23 -37.89
N SER A 651 -6.60 16.22 -37.04
CA SER A 651 -6.78 16.42 -35.60
C SER A 651 -6.10 15.34 -34.76
N HIS A 652 -5.45 15.76 -33.67
CA HIS A 652 -4.95 14.85 -32.64
C HIS A 652 -6.06 14.29 -31.72
N ILE A 653 -7.31 14.71 -31.94
CA ILE A 653 -8.48 14.26 -31.19
C ILE A 653 -9.02 13.00 -31.87
N SER A 654 -9.09 11.89 -31.14
CA SER A 654 -9.76 10.68 -31.62
C SER A 654 -11.24 10.96 -31.89
N PRO A 655 -11.75 10.66 -33.11
CA PRO A 655 -13.15 10.85 -33.46
C PRO A 655 -14.08 9.94 -32.65
N ALA A 656 -15.37 10.26 -32.65
CA ALA A 656 -16.39 9.39 -32.05
C ALA A 656 -16.47 8.04 -32.81
N PRO A 657 -16.72 6.91 -32.12
CA PRO A 657 -16.81 5.61 -32.76
C PRO A 657 -18.16 5.44 -33.48
N GLU A 658 -18.41 6.25 -34.51
CA GLU A 658 -19.70 6.34 -35.21
C GLU A 658 -19.61 6.12 -36.72
N LEU A 659 -18.40 6.03 -37.28
CA LEU A 659 -18.20 6.01 -38.72
C LEU A 659 -17.31 4.84 -39.14
N MET A 660 -17.74 4.16 -40.20
CA MET A 660 -17.00 3.07 -40.82
C MET A 660 -16.81 3.34 -42.32
N GLU A 661 -15.61 3.05 -42.81
CA GLU A 661 -15.21 3.24 -44.21
C GLU A 661 -15.21 1.89 -44.94
N PHE A 662 -16.04 1.72 -45.97
CA PHE A 662 -16.13 0.50 -46.76
C PHE A 662 -15.43 0.63 -48.12
N HIS A 663 -14.45 -0.25 -48.36
CA HIS A 663 -13.80 -0.44 -49.66
C HIS A 663 -14.49 -1.57 -50.43
N LEU A 664 -15.42 -1.20 -51.30
CA LEU A 664 -16.22 -2.14 -52.09
C LEU A 664 -15.62 -2.35 -53.48
N LYS A 665 -15.55 -3.60 -53.97
CA LYS A 665 -14.93 -3.96 -55.28
C LYS A 665 -15.48 -3.22 -56.50
N THR A 666 -16.66 -2.63 -56.39
CA THR A 666 -17.39 -1.99 -57.50
C THR A 666 -17.36 -0.46 -57.42
N ARG A 667 -16.60 0.12 -56.48
CA ARG A 667 -16.50 1.56 -56.29
C ARG A 667 -15.04 1.95 -56.13
N GLU A 668 -14.64 3.02 -56.80
CA GLU A 668 -13.30 3.62 -56.62
C GLU A 668 -13.22 4.42 -55.32
N ALA A 669 -14.28 5.16 -54.99
CA ALA A 669 -14.37 5.91 -53.74
C ALA A 669 -14.94 5.04 -52.60
N PRO A 670 -14.43 5.19 -51.37
CA PRO A 670 -14.94 4.48 -50.21
C PRO A 670 -16.38 4.89 -49.90
N LEU A 671 -17.16 3.92 -49.40
CA LEU A 671 -18.53 4.15 -48.91
C LEU A 671 -18.49 4.35 -47.39
N PHE A 672 -18.88 5.52 -46.92
CA PHE A 672 -19.02 5.77 -45.49
C PHE A 672 -20.38 5.29 -44.98
N ALA A 673 -20.37 4.52 -43.90
CA ALA A 673 -21.57 4.07 -43.20
C ALA A 673 -21.53 4.52 -41.74
N ALA A 674 -22.63 5.10 -41.28
CA ALA A 674 -22.77 5.54 -39.90
C ALA A 674 -23.29 4.37 -39.04
N VAL A 675 -22.69 4.20 -37.86
CA VAL A 675 -23.21 3.34 -36.79
C VAL A 675 -24.54 3.93 -36.34
N ASN A 676 -25.59 3.10 -36.32
CA ASN A 676 -26.93 3.57 -36.02
C ASN A 676 -27.12 3.68 -34.50
N THR A 677 -27.57 4.83 -34.00
CA THR A 677 -27.75 5.11 -32.56
C THR A 677 -26.62 4.51 -31.70
N PRO A 678 -25.37 4.96 -31.86
CA PRO A 678 -24.21 4.36 -31.20
C PRO A 678 -24.38 4.18 -29.69
N GLU A 679 -25.09 5.11 -29.04
CA GLU A 679 -25.42 5.06 -27.62
C GLU A 679 -26.31 3.90 -27.17
N LYS A 680 -26.95 3.20 -28.12
CA LYS A 680 -27.79 2.03 -27.87
C LYS A 680 -27.14 0.72 -28.32
N GLN A 681 -25.94 0.80 -28.91
CA GLN A 681 -25.20 -0.36 -29.36
C GLN A 681 -24.40 -0.95 -28.18
N PRO A 682 -24.26 -2.27 -28.08
CA PRO A 682 -23.53 -2.90 -26.99
C PRO A 682 -22.02 -2.70 -27.17
N ASP A 683 -21.29 -2.58 -26.06
CA ASP A 683 -19.84 -2.33 -26.05
C ASP A 683 -19.03 -3.33 -26.88
N HIS A 684 -19.37 -4.63 -26.81
CA HIS A 684 -18.67 -5.67 -27.55
C HIS A 684 -18.75 -5.47 -29.07
N LEU A 685 -19.83 -4.88 -29.58
CA LEU A 685 -20.01 -4.63 -31.02
C LEU A 685 -19.01 -3.59 -31.53
N PHE A 686 -18.71 -2.55 -30.76
CA PHE A 686 -17.68 -1.58 -31.17
C PHE A 686 -16.32 -2.24 -31.32
N ARG A 687 -15.97 -3.14 -30.40
CA ARG A 687 -14.72 -3.89 -30.45
C ARG A 687 -14.67 -4.85 -31.65
N SER A 688 -15.77 -5.57 -31.93
CA SER A 688 -15.83 -6.49 -33.07
C SER A 688 -15.81 -5.77 -34.42
N LEU A 689 -16.30 -4.53 -34.48
CA LEU A 689 -16.22 -3.65 -35.65
C LEU A 689 -14.84 -2.99 -35.84
N GLY A 690 -13.92 -3.17 -34.89
CA GLY A 690 -12.56 -2.61 -34.97
C GLY A 690 -12.39 -1.20 -34.43
N PHE A 691 -13.35 -0.68 -33.65
CA PHE A 691 -13.18 0.61 -32.97
C PHE A 691 -12.22 0.47 -31.79
N ASN A 692 -11.31 1.44 -31.67
CA ASN A 692 -10.32 1.51 -30.59
C ASN A 692 -10.95 1.81 -29.23
N ARG A 693 -12.20 2.30 -29.20
CA ARG A 693 -12.95 2.65 -27.99
C ARG A 693 -14.42 2.32 -28.18
N THR A 694 -15.11 2.03 -27.08
CA THR A 694 -16.58 1.95 -27.10
C THR A 694 -17.19 3.34 -27.02
N TRP A 695 -18.48 3.46 -27.32
CA TRP A 695 -19.18 4.74 -27.25
C TRP A 695 -19.18 5.34 -25.83
N ASP A 696 -19.32 4.52 -24.79
CA ASP A 696 -19.31 4.97 -23.40
C ASP A 696 -17.91 5.34 -22.89
N GLU A 697 -16.85 4.69 -23.41
CA GLU A 697 -15.47 5.12 -23.17
C GLU A 697 -15.18 6.48 -23.78
N TRP A 698 -15.54 6.66 -25.06
CA TRP A 698 -15.35 7.94 -25.75
C TRP A 698 -16.13 9.08 -25.06
N ARG A 699 -17.39 8.84 -24.67
CA ARG A 699 -18.22 9.86 -24.00
C ARG A 699 -17.62 10.33 -22.69
N ARG A 700 -17.13 9.41 -21.84
CA ARG A 700 -16.48 9.76 -20.57
C ARG A 700 -15.23 10.63 -20.76
N GLU A 701 -14.44 10.36 -21.78
CA GLU A 701 -13.27 11.17 -22.10
C GLU A 701 -13.65 12.55 -22.67
N GLU A 702 -14.74 12.61 -23.42
CA GLU A 702 -15.27 13.88 -23.95
C GLU A 702 -15.85 14.77 -22.83
N ASP A 703 -16.58 14.17 -21.88
CA ASP A 703 -17.07 14.85 -20.68
C ASP A 703 -15.89 15.38 -19.84
N ALA A 704 -14.84 14.58 -19.65
CA ALA A 704 -13.64 15.01 -18.94
C ALA A 704 -12.91 16.17 -19.65
N ARG A 705 -12.89 16.18 -20.98
CA ARG A 705 -12.28 17.25 -21.79
C ARG A 705 -13.09 18.54 -21.70
N THR A 706 -14.40 18.48 -21.89
CA THR A 706 -15.30 19.65 -21.81
C THR A 706 -15.26 20.31 -20.43
N HIS A 707 -15.29 19.52 -19.34
CA HIS A 707 -15.19 20.02 -17.96
C HIS A 707 -13.81 20.63 -17.63
N ALA A 708 -12.73 20.20 -18.29
CA ALA A 708 -11.41 20.80 -18.13
C ALA A 708 -11.31 22.18 -18.81
N THR A 709 -12.04 22.40 -19.90
CA THR A 709 -12.17 23.70 -20.59
C THR A 709 -13.05 24.69 -19.83
N GLU A 710 -14.14 24.25 -19.19
CA GLU A 710 -14.99 25.14 -18.37
C GLU A 710 -14.23 25.68 -17.15
N ARG A 711 -13.41 24.87 -16.48
CA ARG A 711 -12.54 25.33 -15.38
C ARG A 711 -11.47 26.34 -15.79
N ARG A 712 -11.19 26.51 -17.09
CA ARG A 712 -10.31 27.57 -17.60
C ARG A 712 -11.04 28.89 -17.80
N HIS A 713 -12.34 28.88 -18.08
CA HIS A 713 -13.13 30.12 -18.21
C HIS A 713 -13.46 30.77 -16.86
N ASP A 714 -13.61 29.98 -15.79
CA ASP A 714 -13.92 30.51 -14.44
C ASP A 714 -12.74 31.16 -13.69
N ARG A 715 -11.51 31.10 -14.24
CA ARG A 715 -10.34 31.80 -13.65
C ARG A 715 -10.06 33.17 -14.28
N GLY A 716 -11.01 33.71 -15.04
CA GLY A 716 -10.88 34.99 -15.76
C GLY A 716 -11.50 36.20 -15.07
N TRP A 717 -12.20 36.05 -13.94
CA TRP A 717 -12.91 37.15 -13.27
C TRP A 717 -12.58 37.21 -11.77
N SER A 718 -11.43 37.81 -11.45
CA SER A 718 -11.29 38.68 -10.28
C SER A 718 -10.10 39.62 -10.51
N GLN A 719 -10.44 40.88 -10.81
CA GLN A 719 -9.54 42.03 -10.64
C GLN A 719 -9.39 42.37 -9.15
#